data_AF-A0A5F4W021-F1
#
_entry.id   AF-A0A5F4W021-F1
#
_cell.length_a   1.000
_cell.length_b   1.000
_cell.length_c   1.000
_cell.angle_alpha   90.00
_cell.angle_beta   90.00
_cell.angle_gamma   90.00
#
_symmetry.space_group_name_H-M   'P 1'
#
loop_
_entity.id
_entity.type
_entity.pdbx_description
1 polymer ?
#
loop_
_entity_poly.entity_id
_entity_poly.type
_entity_poly.pdbx_seq_one_letter_code
_entity_poly.pdbx_strand_id
1 'polypeptide(L)'
;MSSEFLAELRWEDGFAIPVANEENKMLEDQLSKLKNERASLQDQLREYEERINAMTSHFKNVKQELSITQSFCKARERETESEEHFKAIAQRELGRVKEEIQCLQNEMASILEKKTDKENGIFKATQKLDGLKCQMNWDQQALEAWLEESAHKDSDALTIQKYAQQDDNKIRALTLQLERLTLERNQKRKMLDNELTETMSAQLELDKAAQDFRKIHNERQELIKQWENTIEQMQKRDQDIDNCASLDCLKATVNRTSSDLEALRKNISKIKKDVHEETSRLQKTKNHNETIKTKLKEVTEKTMSVEEKATNLEDMLKQEEKDVKEVDVQLTLVKDVLFKKAQELQTETMKEKAVVSEIEGTRSSLKHLNHQLQKLDFETLKQQEIMYSQDFHIQQVERRMSRLKGEINSEEKQALEAKIVELKKSLEEKKSTCGLLETQIKKLHNDLFFIRKSNSKSSDEKQSLMNKINELNLFIDRSEKELNKAKAFKQDLMIEDNLLKLEVKRAREMLHSKAEEVLSLEKRKQQLHTAMEERTEEIKVHKTMLASQIRYVDQERENISTEFHERLSKIDKLKNRYEILTVTMLPPEGEEEKTEAYYVIKAAQEKEELQREGDCLDAKINKTEKEIYALENTLQVLNSCNNNYKQSLKKVTPSSDEYELQIQLEEQKRAADEKYRYKQRQIRELQEDIQSMENTLDVIKRLANNVKEKLSEKKAYSFQLNKETEEQKPKLERVTKQCAKLTKEIRLLKDTKGESLEEQDIKLRELKQFHKVIDEMLVGIMEENAEIRIILQTYFQQSGLDLPTASTKGSHQSSRYPSHTSLPSARSSRRTSTPTSQTSVKVLELNFPASSSLVGSPSRPASASSSSSNGKSKKSSK
;
A
#
# COMPACT_ATOMS: atom_id res chain seq x y z
N MET A 1 87.36 123.86 -15.46
CA MET A 1 87.51 123.47 -14.03
C MET A 1 86.31 122.67 -13.51
N SER A 2 85.50 122.01 -14.35
CA SER A 2 84.24 121.36 -13.93
C SER A 2 84.08 119.90 -14.38
N SER A 3 85.04 119.34 -15.15
CA SER A 3 85.00 117.94 -15.61
C SER A 3 85.77 116.97 -14.72
N GLU A 4 86.84 117.41 -14.03
CA GLU A 4 87.64 116.52 -13.16
C GLU A 4 86.91 116.18 -11.85
N PHE A 5 86.18 117.12 -11.26
CA PHE A 5 85.44 116.89 -10.01
C PHE A 5 84.26 115.89 -10.16
N LEU A 6 83.72 115.72 -11.36
CA LEU A 6 82.64 114.77 -11.63
C LEU A 6 83.13 113.33 -11.83
N ALA A 7 84.45 113.12 -12.02
CA ALA A 7 85.03 111.79 -12.22
C ALA A 7 85.47 111.10 -10.92
N GLU A 8 85.61 111.83 -9.81
CA GLU A 8 86.02 111.27 -8.51
C GLU A 8 84.87 110.65 -7.70
N LEU A 9 83.61 110.98 -8.00
CA LEU A 9 82.49 110.25 -7.40
C LEU A 9 82.26 108.95 -8.17
N ARG A 10 82.40 107.81 -7.48
CA ARG A 10 81.97 106.51 -8.00
C ARG A 10 80.46 106.36 -7.85
N TRP A 11 79.74 106.44 -8.96
CA TRP A 11 78.33 106.07 -9.03
C TRP A 11 78.26 104.71 -9.74
N GLU A 12 77.89 103.67 -9.00
CA GLU A 12 77.62 102.35 -9.60
C GLU A 12 76.25 102.34 -10.29
N ASP A 13 76.13 101.48 -11.30
CA ASP A 13 75.07 101.50 -12.32
C ASP A 13 73.73 100.89 -11.82
N GLY A 14 73.29 101.33 -10.64
CA GLY A 14 72.16 100.73 -9.91
C GLY A 14 71.43 101.72 -9.00
N PHE A 15 70.44 102.43 -9.57
CA PHE A 15 69.28 103.00 -8.87
C PHE A 15 69.51 103.69 -7.50
N ALA A 16 70.57 104.49 -7.37
CA ALA A 16 70.78 105.37 -6.22
C ALA A 16 71.04 106.82 -6.69
N ILE A 17 69.97 107.61 -6.84
CA ILE A 17 70.09 109.07 -6.95
C ILE A 17 70.22 109.63 -5.53
N PRO A 18 71.18 110.51 -5.22
CA PRO A 18 71.23 111.26 -3.97
C PRO A 18 69.92 112.05 -3.78
N VAL A 19 69.07 111.51 -2.92
CA VAL A 19 67.80 112.11 -2.56
C VAL A 19 68.08 113.35 -1.71
N ALA A 20 67.77 114.53 -2.25
CA ALA A 20 68.14 115.81 -1.63
C ALA A 20 67.37 116.18 -0.35
N ASN A 21 66.42 115.35 0.10
CA ASN A 21 65.61 115.55 1.32
C ASN A 21 65.41 114.23 2.08
N GLU A 22 65.54 114.28 3.41
CA GLU A 22 65.39 113.14 4.35
C GLU A 22 64.05 112.40 4.18
N GLU A 23 62.95 113.15 3.97
CA GLU A 23 61.58 112.63 3.84
C GLU A 23 61.42 111.65 2.66
N ASN A 24 62.06 111.96 1.53
CA ASN A 24 61.95 111.14 0.33
C ASN A 24 62.74 109.82 0.47
N LYS A 25 63.84 109.82 1.24
CA LYS A 25 64.57 108.60 1.58
C LYS A 25 63.75 107.68 2.49
N MET A 26 63.05 108.24 3.46
CA MET A 26 62.10 107.50 4.31
C MET A 26 60.96 106.86 3.50
N LEU A 27 60.45 107.54 2.46
CA LEU A 27 59.44 106.99 1.55
C LEU A 27 60.00 105.87 0.65
N GLU A 28 61.25 105.96 0.21
CA GLU A 28 61.91 104.91 -0.56
C GLU A 28 62.18 103.64 0.29
N ASP A 29 62.62 103.82 1.53
CA ASP A 29 62.75 102.74 2.52
C ASP A 29 61.39 102.09 2.86
N GLN A 30 60.30 102.85 2.90
CA GLN A 30 58.94 102.30 3.04
C GLN A 30 58.51 101.52 1.80
N LEU A 31 58.80 102.03 0.59
CA LEU A 31 58.51 101.33 -0.66
C LEU A 31 59.30 100.03 -0.81
N SER A 32 60.55 99.97 -0.34
CA SER A 32 61.36 98.75 -0.36
C SER A 32 60.81 97.69 0.60
N LYS A 33 60.41 98.09 1.82
CA LYS A 33 59.73 97.21 2.80
C LYS A 33 58.42 96.66 2.25
N LEU A 34 57.54 97.52 1.71
CA LEU A 34 56.27 97.09 1.10
C LEU A 34 56.47 96.16 -0.11
N LYS A 35 57.54 96.36 -0.92
CA LYS A 35 57.89 95.43 -2.00
C LYS A 35 58.31 94.04 -1.47
N ASN A 36 59.12 94.00 -0.41
CA ASN A 36 59.57 92.76 0.22
C ASN A 36 58.42 92.01 0.93
N GLU A 37 57.57 92.75 1.65
CA GLU A 37 56.34 92.22 2.24
C GLU A 37 55.43 91.62 1.17
N ARG A 38 55.19 92.34 0.06
CA ARG A 38 54.42 91.84 -1.10
C ARG A 38 54.99 90.54 -1.66
N ALA A 39 56.31 90.45 -1.83
CA ALA A 39 56.95 89.22 -2.30
C ALA A 39 56.72 88.06 -1.32
N SER A 40 56.94 88.27 -0.01
CA SER A 40 56.72 87.24 1.00
C SER A 40 55.27 86.74 1.09
N LEU A 41 54.29 87.65 0.93
CA LEU A 41 52.87 87.30 0.90
C LEU A 41 52.49 86.57 -0.39
N GLN A 42 53.15 86.89 -1.50
CA GLN A 42 52.93 86.24 -2.80
C GLN A 42 53.48 84.81 -2.82
N ASP A 43 54.60 84.55 -2.14
CA ASP A 43 55.13 83.19 -1.97
C ASP A 43 54.30 82.36 -0.98
N GLN A 44 53.82 82.96 0.13
CA GLN A 44 52.85 82.30 1.02
C GLN A 44 51.55 81.94 0.29
N LEU A 45 51.04 82.82 -0.58
CA LEU A 45 49.87 82.52 -1.42
C LEU A 45 50.14 81.32 -2.33
N ARG A 46 51.31 81.24 -2.96
CA ARG A 46 51.71 80.10 -3.80
C ARG A 46 51.75 78.79 -3.01
N GLU A 47 52.34 78.78 -1.81
CA GLU A 47 52.36 77.60 -0.93
C GLU A 47 50.94 77.16 -0.53
N TYR A 48 50.04 78.12 -0.23
CA TYR A 48 48.65 77.81 0.06
C TYR A 48 47.90 77.26 -1.16
N GLU A 49 48.12 77.81 -2.36
CA GLU A 49 47.54 77.30 -3.61
C GLU A 49 48.02 75.88 -3.93
N GLU A 50 49.31 75.61 -3.81
CA GLU A 50 49.89 74.27 -3.98
C GLU A 50 49.31 73.27 -2.97
N ARG A 51 49.20 73.67 -1.70
CA ARG A 51 48.56 72.85 -0.65
C ARG A 51 47.08 72.60 -0.92
N ILE A 52 46.32 73.61 -1.36
CA ILE A 52 44.91 73.48 -1.73
C ILE A 52 44.76 72.53 -2.93
N ASN A 53 45.63 72.64 -3.93
CA ASN A 53 45.63 71.76 -5.09
C ASN A 53 45.95 70.31 -4.71
N ALA A 54 46.97 70.08 -3.87
CA ALA A 54 47.33 68.75 -3.35
C ALA A 54 46.19 68.14 -2.52
N MET A 55 45.59 68.90 -1.58
CA MET A 55 44.44 68.46 -0.80
C MET A 55 43.21 68.18 -1.67
N THR A 56 42.97 68.98 -2.71
CA THR A 56 41.85 68.77 -3.65
C THR A 56 42.06 67.51 -4.48
N SER A 57 43.29 67.21 -4.89
CA SER A 57 43.63 65.96 -5.58
C SER A 57 43.47 64.76 -4.65
N HIS A 58 43.98 64.83 -3.42
CA HIS A 58 43.78 63.78 -2.42
C HIS A 58 42.29 63.53 -2.13
N PHE A 59 41.48 64.59 -2.00
CA PHE A 59 40.04 64.49 -1.78
C PHE A 59 39.30 63.85 -2.96
N LYS A 60 39.74 64.07 -4.21
CA LYS A 60 39.22 63.34 -5.38
C LYS A 60 39.54 61.85 -5.28
N ASN A 61 40.76 61.48 -4.90
CA ASN A 61 41.17 60.09 -4.70
C ASN A 61 40.34 59.43 -3.58
N VAL A 62 40.18 60.09 -2.42
CA VAL A 62 39.35 59.58 -1.31
C VAL A 62 37.88 59.40 -1.74
N LYS A 63 37.32 60.30 -2.56
CA LYS A 63 35.98 60.14 -3.13
C LYS A 63 35.89 58.95 -4.10
N GLN A 64 36.93 58.70 -4.88
CA GLN A 64 37.01 57.53 -5.77
C GLN A 64 37.08 56.23 -4.96
N GLU A 65 37.96 56.14 -3.95
CA GLU A 65 38.05 54.99 -3.04
C GLU A 65 36.74 54.74 -2.27
N LEU A 66 36.06 55.80 -1.83
CA LEU A 66 34.74 55.69 -1.21
C LEU A 66 33.71 55.11 -2.19
N SER A 67 33.69 55.57 -3.45
CA SER A 67 32.80 55.05 -4.49
C SER A 67 33.10 53.59 -4.84
N ILE A 68 34.38 53.22 -4.90
CA ILE A 68 34.83 51.84 -5.12
C ILE A 68 34.38 50.95 -3.95
N THR A 69 34.67 51.37 -2.71
CA THR A 69 34.25 50.66 -1.49
C THR A 69 32.73 50.50 -1.43
N GLN A 70 31.96 51.55 -1.73
CA GLN A 70 30.50 51.48 -1.78
C GLN A 70 30.00 50.50 -2.87
N SER A 71 30.69 50.42 -4.01
CA SER A 71 30.36 49.44 -5.06
C SER A 71 30.65 48.00 -4.62
N PHE A 72 31.74 47.78 -3.86
CA PHE A 72 32.04 46.48 -3.24
C PHE A 72 31.01 46.11 -2.17
N CYS A 73 30.60 47.03 -1.30
CA CYS A 73 29.52 46.76 -0.33
C CYS A 73 28.23 46.33 -1.05
N LYS A 74 27.82 47.04 -2.11
CA LYS A 74 26.65 46.69 -2.94
C LYS A 74 26.81 45.38 -3.73
N ALA A 75 28.04 44.95 -4.02
CA ALA A 75 28.28 43.62 -4.58
C ALA A 75 28.10 42.56 -3.48
N ARG A 76 28.66 42.80 -2.29
CA ARG A 76 28.58 41.89 -1.14
C ARG A 76 27.15 41.73 -0.60
N GLU A 77 26.36 42.80 -0.59
CA GLU A 77 24.92 42.77 -0.28
C GLU A 77 24.17 41.83 -1.24
N ARG A 78 24.38 41.96 -2.55
CA ARG A 78 23.78 41.07 -3.57
C ARG A 78 24.28 39.62 -3.48
N GLU A 79 25.55 39.41 -3.12
CA GLU A 79 26.06 38.08 -2.80
C GLU A 79 25.30 37.48 -1.62
N THR A 80 25.14 38.21 -0.51
CA THR A 80 24.38 37.73 0.66
C THR A 80 22.91 37.46 0.36
N GLU A 81 22.24 38.32 -0.42
CA GLU A 81 20.86 38.07 -0.91
C GLU A 81 20.78 36.78 -1.74
N SER A 82 21.79 36.51 -2.58
CA SER A 82 21.86 35.28 -3.37
C SER A 82 22.10 34.04 -2.51
N GLU A 83 22.98 34.12 -1.49
CA GLU A 83 23.22 33.05 -0.53
C GLU A 83 21.98 32.74 0.32
N GLU A 84 21.23 33.78 0.76
CA GLU A 84 19.95 33.61 1.44
C GLU A 84 18.91 32.95 0.55
N HIS A 85 18.83 33.33 -0.73
CA HIS A 85 17.96 32.68 -1.70
C HIS A 85 18.32 31.21 -1.93
N PHE A 86 19.61 30.88 -2.09
CA PHE A 86 20.08 29.49 -2.21
C PHE A 86 19.78 28.68 -0.94
N LYS A 87 19.99 29.26 0.24
CA LYS A 87 19.63 28.66 1.54
C LYS A 87 18.13 28.39 1.63
N ALA A 88 17.28 29.32 1.17
CA ALA A 88 15.83 29.14 1.15
C ALA A 88 15.38 28.03 0.16
N ILE A 89 16.07 27.85 -0.97
CA ILE A 89 15.84 26.71 -1.87
C ILE A 89 16.27 25.41 -1.19
N ALA A 90 17.48 25.35 -0.63
CA ALA A 90 17.99 24.17 0.06
C ALA A 90 17.11 23.75 1.25
N GLN A 91 16.55 24.72 2.00
CA GLN A 91 15.59 24.46 3.07
C GLN A 91 14.25 23.91 2.55
N ARG A 92 13.76 24.38 1.39
CA ARG A 92 12.57 23.83 0.75
C ARG A 92 12.79 22.40 0.26
N GLU A 93 13.91 22.11 -0.41
CA GLU A 93 14.25 20.74 -0.81
C GLU A 93 14.47 19.82 0.40
N LEU A 94 15.11 20.29 1.47
CA LEU A 94 15.22 19.56 2.73
C LEU A 94 13.83 19.25 3.34
N GLY A 95 12.88 20.19 3.24
CA GLY A 95 11.50 19.98 3.64
C GLY A 95 10.82 18.89 2.81
N ARG A 96 10.87 19.02 1.48
CA ARG A 96 10.32 18.04 0.52
C ARG A 96 10.89 16.64 0.74
N VAL A 97 12.20 16.51 0.91
CA VAL A 97 12.87 15.23 1.17
C VAL A 97 12.49 14.65 2.54
N LYS A 98 12.26 15.49 3.57
CA LYS A 98 11.75 15.01 4.86
C LYS A 98 10.32 14.47 4.76
N GLU A 99 9.46 15.14 4.01
CA GLU A 99 8.09 14.67 3.74
C GLU A 99 8.12 13.34 2.96
N GLU A 100 8.98 13.24 1.93
CA GLU A 100 9.19 12.02 1.15
C GLU A 100 9.72 10.85 2.02
N ILE A 101 10.69 11.11 2.90
CA ILE A 101 11.18 10.14 3.90
C ILE A 101 10.04 9.71 4.85
N GLN A 102 9.19 10.64 5.30
CA GLN A 102 8.08 10.31 6.20
C GLN A 102 7.01 9.47 5.49
N CYS A 103 6.71 9.75 4.22
CA CYS A 103 5.86 8.90 3.38
C CYS A 103 6.44 7.50 3.25
N LEU A 104 7.72 7.36 2.91
CA LEU A 104 8.41 6.07 2.81
C LEU A 104 8.45 5.31 4.15
N GLN A 105 8.62 6.00 5.28
CA GLN A 105 8.53 5.39 6.62
C GLN A 105 7.12 4.84 6.92
N ASN A 106 6.07 5.58 6.55
CA ASN A 106 4.68 5.13 6.70
C ASN A 106 4.37 3.93 5.78
N GLU A 107 4.88 3.94 4.54
CA GLU A 107 4.76 2.80 3.63
C GLU A 107 5.51 1.58 4.16
N MET A 108 6.74 1.75 4.67
CA MET A 108 7.52 0.68 5.28
C MET A 108 6.80 0.11 6.51
N ALA A 109 6.18 0.95 7.35
CA ALA A 109 5.36 0.49 8.47
C ALA A 109 4.14 -0.33 8.00
N SER A 110 3.44 0.11 6.95
CA SER A 110 2.34 -0.64 6.35
C SER A 110 2.79 -1.97 5.72
N ILE A 111 3.99 -2.01 5.12
CA ILE A 111 4.59 -3.24 4.59
C ILE A 111 4.96 -4.20 5.71
N LEU A 112 5.49 -3.71 6.83
CA LEU A 112 5.78 -4.52 8.03
C LEU A 112 4.50 -5.08 8.66
N GLU A 113 3.44 -4.28 8.81
CA GLU A 113 2.14 -4.75 9.28
C GLU A 113 1.59 -5.87 8.36
N LYS A 114 1.54 -5.62 7.03
CA LYS A 114 1.14 -6.63 6.03
C LYS A 114 2.01 -7.87 6.09
N LYS A 115 3.32 -7.74 6.32
CA LYS A 115 4.23 -8.88 6.49
C LYS A 115 3.82 -9.69 7.72
N THR A 116 3.61 -9.06 8.88
CA THR A 116 3.17 -9.76 10.10
C THR A 116 1.81 -10.43 9.94
N ASP A 117 0.86 -9.83 9.22
CA ASP A 117 -0.41 -10.47 8.86
C ASP A 117 -0.22 -11.72 7.99
N LYS A 118 0.71 -11.68 7.02
CA LYS A 118 1.03 -12.85 6.18
C LYS A 118 1.75 -13.92 6.98
N GLU A 119 2.70 -13.57 7.85
CA GLU A 119 3.39 -14.51 8.74
C GLU A 119 2.39 -15.19 9.70
N ASN A 120 1.49 -14.42 10.32
CA ASN A 120 0.39 -14.94 11.15
C ASN A 120 -0.58 -15.83 10.34
N GLY A 121 -0.85 -15.49 9.08
CA GLY A 121 -1.65 -16.29 8.16
C GLY A 121 -0.98 -17.62 7.81
N ILE A 122 0.31 -17.60 7.50
CA ILE A 122 1.14 -18.79 7.23
C ILE A 122 1.22 -19.67 8.47
N PHE A 123 1.44 -19.10 9.67
CA PHE A 123 1.47 -19.85 10.92
C PHE A 123 0.14 -20.60 11.17
N LYS A 124 -1.00 -19.91 11.02
CA LYS A 124 -2.34 -20.52 11.13
C LYS A 124 -2.59 -21.60 10.07
N ALA A 125 -2.08 -21.41 8.85
CA ALA A 125 -2.19 -22.41 7.78
C ALA A 125 -1.31 -23.64 8.08
N THR A 126 -0.10 -23.44 8.59
CA THR A 126 0.83 -24.51 9.01
C THR A 126 0.22 -25.32 10.15
N GLN A 127 -0.32 -24.65 11.18
CA GLN A 127 -1.01 -25.33 12.30
C GLN A 127 -2.21 -26.17 11.83
N LYS A 128 -2.99 -25.68 10.86
CA LYS A 128 -4.07 -26.48 10.25
C LYS A 128 -3.55 -27.66 9.45
N LEU A 129 -2.46 -27.48 8.71
CA LEU A 129 -1.82 -28.52 7.90
C LEU A 129 -1.24 -29.62 8.80
N ASP A 130 -0.63 -29.28 9.93
CA ASP A 130 -0.14 -30.25 10.90
C ASP A 130 -1.30 -30.94 11.64
N GLY A 131 -2.41 -30.23 11.93
CA GLY A 131 -3.65 -30.85 12.40
C GLY A 131 -4.21 -31.88 11.41
N LEU A 132 -4.22 -31.55 10.11
CA LEU A 132 -4.63 -32.48 9.05
C LEU A 132 -3.65 -33.65 8.88
N LYS A 133 -2.34 -33.46 9.05
CA LYS A 133 -1.36 -34.57 9.07
C LYS A 133 -1.62 -35.52 10.24
N CYS A 134 -1.85 -34.98 11.43
CA CYS A 134 -2.20 -35.80 12.60
C CYS A 134 -3.48 -36.59 12.34
N GLN A 135 -4.52 -35.95 11.80
CA GLN A 135 -5.76 -36.64 11.42
C GLN A 135 -5.50 -37.74 10.36
N MET A 136 -4.77 -37.43 9.29
CA MET A 136 -4.42 -38.41 8.25
C MET A 136 -3.65 -39.60 8.80
N ASN A 137 -2.74 -39.38 9.76
CA ASN A 137 -2.00 -40.46 10.42
C ASN A 137 -2.90 -41.33 11.32
N TRP A 138 -3.87 -40.72 12.01
CA TRP A 138 -4.91 -41.45 12.75
C TRP A 138 -5.83 -42.25 11.82
N ASP A 139 -6.28 -41.65 10.71
CA ASP A 139 -7.12 -42.30 9.70
C ASP A 139 -6.38 -43.48 9.04
N GLN A 140 -5.07 -43.33 8.78
CA GLN A 140 -4.22 -44.41 8.28
C GLN A 140 -4.10 -45.55 9.31
N GLN A 141 -3.77 -45.26 10.57
CA GLN A 141 -3.67 -46.28 11.63
C GLN A 141 -5.00 -47.00 11.86
N ALA A 142 -6.12 -46.28 11.79
CA ALA A 142 -7.45 -46.87 11.87
C ALA A 142 -7.73 -47.80 10.68
N LEU A 143 -7.36 -47.41 9.46
CA LEU A 143 -7.51 -48.24 8.27
C LEU A 143 -6.64 -49.51 8.34
N GLU A 144 -5.38 -49.38 8.76
CA GLU A 144 -4.47 -50.52 8.96
C GLU A 144 -5.04 -51.52 9.96
N ALA A 145 -5.53 -51.05 11.12
CA ALA A 145 -6.18 -51.89 12.12
C ALA A 145 -7.47 -52.57 11.59
N TRP A 146 -8.28 -51.87 10.78
CA TRP A 146 -9.47 -52.46 10.15
C TRP A 146 -9.13 -53.53 9.11
N LEU A 147 -8.05 -53.36 8.35
CA LEU A 147 -7.57 -54.35 7.40
C LEU A 147 -7.01 -55.60 8.11
N GLU A 148 -6.29 -55.41 9.21
CA GLU A 148 -5.76 -56.50 10.04
C GLU A 148 -6.90 -57.29 10.73
N GLU A 149 -7.88 -56.60 11.32
CA GLU A 149 -9.10 -57.21 11.89
C GLU A 149 -9.94 -57.94 10.82
N SER A 150 -10.00 -57.42 9.59
CA SER A 150 -10.66 -58.11 8.47
C SER A 150 -9.91 -59.39 8.09
N ALA A 151 -8.59 -59.34 7.98
CA ALA A 151 -7.76 -60.50 7.66
C ALA A 151 -7.84 -61.59 8.76
N HIS A 152 -7.92 -61.18 10.04
CA HIS A 152 -8.20 -62.09 11.14
C HIS A 152 -9.58 -62.77 11.00
N LYS A 153 -10.64 -62.01 10.67
CA LYS A 153 -11.98 -62.58 10.45
C LYS A 153 -12.05 -63.51 9.25
N ASP A 154 -11.35 -63.22 8.16
CA ASP A 154 -11.27 -64.11 7.00
C ASP A 154 -10.51 -65.41 7.35
N SER A 155 -9.44 -65.32 8.14
CA SER A 155 -8.75 -66.48 8.71
C SER A 155 -9.66 -67.31 9.61
N ASP A 156 -10.37 -66.68 10.54
CA ASP A 156 -11.30 -67.38 11.44
C ASP A 156 -12.44 -68.05 10.65
N ALA A 157 -13.01 -67.36 9.66
CA ALA A 157 -14.03 -67.93 8.76
C ALA A 157 -13.50 -69.16 8.00
N LEU A 158 -12.26 -69.13 7.51
CA LEU A 158 -11.60 -70.29 6.91
C LEU A 158 -11.41 -71.45 7.91
N THR A 159 -11.06 -71.18 9.17
CA THR A 159 -10.98 -72.25 10.19
C THR A 159 -12.35 -72.84 10.53
N ILE A 160 -13.39 -72.02 10.65
CA ILE A 160 -14.77 -72.46 10.89
C ILE A 160 -15.27 -73.29 9.71
N GLN A 161 -15.01 -72.86 8.46
CA GLN A 161 -15.35 -73.63 7.27
C GLN A 161 -14.63 -74.99 7.24
N LYS A 162 -13.36 -75.03 7.66
CA LYS A 162 -12.59 -76.28 7.76
C LYS A 162 -13.17 -77.22 8.82
N TYR A 163 -13.58 -76.71 9.99
CA TYR A 163 -14.27 -77.51 11.00
C TYR A 163 -15.64 -77.99 10.51
N ALA A 164 -16.43 -77.14 9.86
CA ALA A 164 -17.72 -77.54 9.27
C ALA A 164 -17.55 -78.67 8.23
N GLN A 165 -16.51 -78.63 7.40
CA GLN A 165 -16.19 -79.74 6.48
C GLN A 165 -15.77 -81.03 7.21
N GLN A 166 -15.06 -80.92 8.34
CA GLN A 166 -14.71 -82.08 9.17
C GLN A 166 -15.95 -82.68 9.84
N ASP A 167 -16.86 -81.84 10.34
CA ASP A 167 -18.12 -82.26 10.93
C ASP A 167 -19.06 -82.87 9.88
N ASP A 168 -19.17 -82.30 8.68
CA ASP A 168 -19.90 -82.90 7.55
C ASP A 168 -19.36 -84.29 7.19
N ASN A 169 -18.03 -84.45 7.16
CA ASN A 169 -17.39 -85.75 6.95
C ASN A 169 -17.70 -86.72 8.09
N LYS A 170 -17.74 -86.25 9.34
CA LYS A 170 -18.07 -87.06 10.50
C LYS A 170 -19.55 -87.46 10.52
N ILE A 171 -20.45 -86.55 10.16
CA ILE A 171 -21.90 -86.78 9.99
C ILE A 171 -22.10 -87.83 8.90
N ARG A 172 -21.50 -87.67 7.71
CA ARG A 172 -21.56 -88.68 6.63
C ARG A 172 -21.11 -90.07 7.09
N ALA A 173 -20.00 -90.15 7.83
CA ALA A 173 -19.50 -91.42 8.38
C ALA A 173 -20.47 -92.04 9.41
N LEU A 174 -21.06 -91.23 10.30
CA LEU A 174 -22.04 -91.68 11.28
C LEU A 174 -23.37 -92.09 10.64
N THR A 175 -23.83 -91.39 9.60
CA THR A 175 -25.02 -91.76 8.81
C THR A 175 -24.82 -93.11 8.13
N LEU A 176 -23.68 -93.34 7.46
CA LEU A 176 -23.35 -94.64 6.87
C LEU A 176 -23.28 -95.76 7.92
N GLN A 177 -22.76 -95.46 9.12
CA GLN A 177 -22.75 -96.41 10.23
C GLN A 177 -24.17 -96.72 10.76
N LEU A 178 -25.03 -95.71 10.86
CA LEU A 178 -26.45 -95.86 11.21
C LEU A 178 -27.21 -96.68 10.17
N GLU A 179 -27.01 -96.43 8.88
CA GLU A 179 -27.62 -97.20 7.78
C GLU A 179 -27.20 -98.67 7.86
N ARG A 180 -25.90 -98.94 8.05
CA ARG A 180 -25.37 -100.30 8.22
C ARG A 180 -25.99 -101.02 9.43
N LEU A 181 -26.04 -100.36 10.58
CA LEU A 181 -26.65 -100.93 11.80
C LEU A 181 -28.17 -101.11 11.65
N THR A 182 -28.84 -100.25 10.90
CA THR A 182 -30.27 -100.37 10.59
C THR A 182 -30.54 -101.55 9.66
N LEU A 183 -29.69 -101.76 8.64
CA LEU A 183 -29.74 -102.94 7.78
C LEU A 183 -29.49 -104.23 8.57
N GLU A 184 -28.48 -104.26 9.45
CA GLU A 184 -28.20 -105.42 10.31
C GLU A 184 -29.36 -105.71 11.28
N ARG A 185 -29.95 -104.67 11.90
CA ARG A 185 -31.16 -104.78 12.72
C ARG A 185 -32.32 -105.38 11.92
N ASN A 186 -32.54 -104.91 10.69
CA ASN A 186 -33.62 -105.39 9.83
C ASN A 186 -33.39 -106.84 9.37
N GLN A 187 -32.13 -107.23 9.10
CA GLN A 187 -31.77 -108.64 8.85
C GLN A 187 -32.04 -109.52 10.06
N LYS A 188 -31.58 -109.13 11.27
CA LYS A 188 -31.84 -109.86 12.51
C LYS A 188 -33.33 -109.96 12.84
N ARG A 189 -34.11 -108.92 12.52
CA ARG A 189 -35.58 -108.94 12.66
C ARG A 189 -36.21 -109.94 11.68
N LYS A 190 -35.81 -109.95 10.40
CA LYS A 190 -36.29 -110.96 9.44
C LYS A 190 -35.94 -112.39 9.87
N MET A 191 -34.74 -112.63 10.40
CA MET A 191 -34.37 -113.93 10.95
C MET A 191 -35.30 -114.32 12.12
N LEU A 192 -35.55 -113.40 13.07
CA LEU A 192 -36.47 -113.64 14.19
C LEU A 192 -37.91 -113.90 13.72
N ASP A 193 -38.40 -113.13 12.75
CA ASP A 193 -39.74 -113.31 12.19
C ASP A 193 -39.88 -114.68 11.48
N ASN A 194 -38.83 -115.17 10.80
CA ASN A 194 -38.78 -116.51 10.21
C ASN A 194 -38.77 -117.63 11.28
N GLU A 195 -37.91 -117.53 12.29
CA GLU A 195 -37.87 -118.50 13.40
C GLU A 195 -39.22 -118.56 14.15
N LEU A 196 -39.91 -117.41 14.26
CA LEU A 196 -41.26 -117.33 14.82
C LEU A 196 -42.31 -118.02 13.93
N THR A 197 -42.21 -117.92 12.60
CA THR A 197 -43.13 -118.66 11.71
C THR A 197 -42.84 -120.15 11.68
N GLU A 198 -41.57 -120.56 11.72
CA GLU A 198 -41.17 -121.97 11.80
C GLU A 198 -41.65 -122.61 13.11
N THR A 199 -41.42 -121.96 14.25
CA THR A 199 -41.93 -122.44 15.56
C THR A 199 -43.46 -122.48 15.62
N MET A 200 -44.16 -121.48 15.07
CA MET A 200 -45.63 -121.50 14.96
C MET A 200 -46.13 -122.65 14.07
N SER A 201 -45.44 -122.94 12.95
CA SER A 201 -45.80 -124.06 12.07
C SER A 201 -45.58 -125.42 12.73
N ALA A 202 -44.46 -125.62 13.43
CA ALA A 202 -44.19 -126.83 14.21
C ALA A 202 -45.21 -127.01 15.35
N GLN A 203 -45.68 -125.92 15.97
CA GLN A 203 -46.71 -125.97 17.00
C GLN A 203 -48.09 -126.35 16.41
N LEU A 204 -48.43 -125.85 15.22
CA LEU A 204 -49.63 -126.28 14.47
C LEU A 204 -49.57 -127.76 14.07
N GLU A 205 -48.40 -128.25 13.64
CA GLU A 205 -48.19 -129.68 13.34
C GLU A 205 -48.35 -130.55 14.60
N LEU A 206 -47.81 -130.13 15.74
CA LEU A 206 -47.99 -130.81 17.03
C LEU A 206 -49.45 -130.83 17.48
N ASP A 207 -50.18 -129.72 17.38
CA ASP A 207 -51.60 -129.66 17.70
C ASP A 207 -52.44 -130.54 16.75
N LYS A 208 -52.08 -130.58 15.47
CA LYS A 208 -52.73 -131.45 14.48
C LYS A 208 -52.48 -132.93 14.79
N ALA A 209 -51.24 -133.31 15.10
CA ALA A 209 -50.91 -134.65 15.56
C ALA A 209 -51.64 -135.01 16.85
N ALA A 210 -51.75 -134.09 17.81
CA ALA A 210 -52.51 -134.29 19.05
C ALA A 210 -54.01 -134.48 18.81
N GLN A 211 -54.61 -133.80 17.82
CA GLN A 211 -55.99 -134.07 17.39
C GLN A 211 -56.14 -135.46 16.77
N ASP A 212 -55.21 -135.86 15.90
CA ASP A 212 -55.25 -137.17 15.25
C ASP A 212 -55.02 -138.32 16.25
N PHE A 213 -54.16 -138.13 17.26
CA PHE A 213 -54.04 -139.07 18.39
C PHE A 213 -55.35 -139.21 19.19
N ARG A 214 -56.07 -138.11 19.46
CA ARG A 214 -57.41 -138.19 20.09
C ARG A 214 -58.40 -138.94 19.21
N LYS A 215 -58.37 -138.71 17.90
CA LYS A 215 -59.23 -139.41 16.93
C LYS A 215 -58.96 -140.91 16.91
N ILE A 216 -57.70 -141.32 16.79
CA ILE A 216 -57.27 -142.73 16.85
C ILE A 216 -57.63 -143.35 18.21
N HIS A 217 -57.53 -142.61 19.31
CA HIS A 217 -57.93 -143.10 20.63
C HIS A 217 -59.44 -143.35 20.73
N ASN A 218 -60.27 -142.47 20.17
CA ASN A 218 -61.72 -142.65 20.09
C ASN A 218 -62.09 -143.83 19.17
N GLU A 219 -61.47 -143.93 18.00
CA GLU A 219 -61.64 -145.06 17.06
C GLU A 219 -61.26 -146.39 17.74
N ARG A 220 -60.18 -146.41 18.55
CA ARG A 220 -59.79 -147.56 19.38
C ARG A 220 -60.82 -147.88 20.48
N GLN A 221 -61.34 -146.88 21.20
CA GLN A 221 -62.37 -147.11 22.23
C GLN A 221 -63.65 -147.70 21.64
N GLU A 222 -64.06 -147.25 20.45
CA GLU A 222 -65.24 -147.78 19.77
C GLU A 222 -65.02 -149.23 19.31
N LEU A 223 -63.81 -149.56 18.85
CA LEU A 223 -63.39 -150.94 18.55
C LEU A 223 -63.37 -151.84 19.79
N ILE A 224 -63.01 -151.30 20.96
CA ILE A 224 -63.08 -152.02 22.25
C ILE A 224 -64.54 -152.30 22.63
N LYS A 225 -65.44 -151.31 22.53
CA LYS A 225 -66.88 -151.55 22.78
C LYS A 225 -67.48 -152.61 21.85
N GLN A 226 -67.09 -152.60 20.57
CA GLN A 226 -67.52 -153.63 19.62
C GLN A 226 -67.06 -155.04 20.03
N TRP A 227 -65.84 -155.14 20.58
CA TRP A 227 -65.29 -156.36 21.18
C TRP A 227 -66.00 -156.79 22.47
N GLU A 228 -66.27 -155.86 23.39
CA GLU A 228 -67.00 -156.14 24.64
C GLU A 228 -68.41 -156.68 24.35
N ASN A 229 -69.11 -156.07 23.38
CA ASN A 229 -70.46 -156.47 22.97
C ASN A 229 -70.47 -157.83 22.24
N THR A 230 -69.39 -158.22 21.55
CA THR A 230 -69.27 -159.58 21.00
C THR A 230 -68.98 -160.63 22.08
N ILE A 231 -68.26 -160.28 23.15
CA ILE A 231 -68.04 -161.17 24.30
C ILE A 231 -69.33 -161.40 25.10
N GLU A 232 -70.16 -160.37 25.33
CA GLU A 232 -71.48 -160.56 25.97
C GLU A 232 -72.40 -161.50 25.17
N GLN A 233 -72.37 -161.41 23.83
CA GLN A 233 -73.14 -162.31 22.96
C GLN A 233 -72.62 -163.76 22.95
N MET A 234 -71.35 -163.97 23.31
CA MET A 234 -70.76 -165.30 23.47
C MET A 234 -71.16 -165.90 24.82
N GLN A 235 -70.99 -165.15 25.92
CA GLN A 235 -71.38 -165.60 27.28
C GLN A 235 -72.86 -165.97 27.38
N LYS A 236 -73.75 -165.25 26.66
CA LYS A 236 -75.17 -165.61 26.59
C LYS A 236 -75.44 -166.96 25.92
N ARG A 237 -74.62 -167.38 24.95
CA ARG A 237 -74.75 -168.68 24.29
C ARG A 237 -74.13 -169.82 25.11
N ASP A 238 -73.06 -169.55 25.84
CA ASP A 238 -72.47 -170.53 26.75
C ASP A 238 -73.44 -170.90 27.89
N GLN A 239 -74.20 -169.91 28.40
CA GLN A 239 -75.21 -170.11 29.45
C GLN A 239 -76.39 -171.02 29.00
N ASP A 240 -76.73 -171.01 27.71
CA ASP A 240 -77.83 -171.80 27.14
C ASP A 240 -77.44 -173.26 26.82
N ILE A 241 -76.14 -173.60 26.83
CA ILE A 241 -75.63 -174.91 26.43
C ILE A 241 -75.45 -175.87 27.62
N ASP A 242 -75.21 -175.38 28.83
CA ASP A 242 -74.82 -176.21 30.00
C ASP A 242 -75.98 -176.93 30.73
N ASN A 243 -77.26 -176.66 30.44
CA ASN A 243 -78.39 -177.14 31.25
C ASN A 243 -79.35 -178.17 30.61
N CYS A 244 -79.05 -178.68 29.41
CA CYS A 244 -79.79 -179.82 28.82
C CYS A 244 -78.85 -180.99 28.52
N ALA A 245 -78.80 -181.95 29.46
CA ALA A 245 -77.82 -183.02 29.49
C ALA A 245 -78.32 -184.39 28.99
N SER A 246 -77.32 -185.27 28.81
CA SER A 246 -77.40 -186.74 29.01
C SER A 246 -77.76 -187.64 27.81
N LEU A 247 -76.91 -188.68 27.65
CA LEU A 247 -77.24 -190.09 27.32
C LEU A 247 -77.77 -190.43 25.89
N ASP A 248 -77.49 -191.58 25.27
CA ASP A 248 -76.40 -192.57 25.44
C ASP A 248 -76.42 -193.63 24.29
N CYS A 249 -75.47 -194.58 24.31
CA CYS A 249 -75.59 -195.98 23.86
C CYS A 249 -76.02 -196.33 22.40
N LEU A 250 -75.14 -196.92 21.56
CA LEU A 250 -74.85 -198.38 21.38
C LEU A 250 -75.97 -199.19 20.67
N LYS A 251 -75.73 -200.15 19.77
CA LYS A 251 -74.55 -201.03 19.56
C LYS A 251 -74.59 -201.74 18.19
N ALA A 252 -73.42 -202.24 17.76
CA ALA A 252 -73.19 -203.47 16.99
C ALA A 252 -72.99 -203.46 15.44
N THR A 253 -72.10 -204.39 15.09
CA THR A 253 -71.72 -205.06 13.84
C THR A 253 -72.78 -205.36 12.76
N VAL A 254 -72.23 -205.53 11.53
CA VAL A 254 -72.48 -206.64 10.56
C VAL A 254 -73.53 -206.48 9.45
N ASN A 255 -73.16 -207.02 8.28
CA ASN A 255 -73.91 -207.20 7.02
C ASN A 255 -74.38 -205.89 6.32
N ARG A 256 -73.97 -205.58 5.08
CA ARG A 256 -73.47 -206.45 4.01
C ARG A 256 -71.99 -206.22 3.67
N THR A 257 -71.45 -207.25 3.04
CA THR A 257 -70.18 -207.39 2.30
C THR A 257 -69.68 -206.10 1.62
N SER A 258 -68.39 -205.91 1.35
CA SER A 258 -67.66 -206.65 0.30
C SER A 258 -68.43 -206.69 -1.02
N SER A 259 -67.71 -206.54 -2.13
CA SER A 259 -68.25 -205.85 -3.30
C SER A 259 -68.64 -204.44 -2.92
N ASP A 260 -67.84 -203.56 -3.47
CA ASP A 260 -68.32 -202.31 -4.03
C ASP A 260 -68.77 -201.32 -2.93
N LEU A 261 -67.80 -200.64 -2.27
CA LEU A 261 -66.54 -200.19 -2.90
C LEU A 261 -66.99 -199.36 -4.16
N GLU A 262 -66.16 -198.57 -4.78
CA GLU A 262 -65.13 -199.17 -5.59
C GLU A 262 -63.84 -198.41 -5.29
N ALA A 263 -62.66 -199.04 -5.29
CA ALA A 263 -62.20 -199.87 -6.39
C ALA A 263 -62.44 -199.11 -7.69
N LEU A 264 -62.11 -197.82 -7.76
CA LEU A 264 -60.77 -197.32 -7.38
C LEU A 264 -60.74 -196.20 -6.30
N ARG A 265 -59.90 -196.23 -5.24
CA ARG A 265 -59.17 -197.33 -4.55
C ARG A 265 -58.45 -196.91 -3.22
N LYS A 266 -58.88 -197.54 -2.12
CA LYS A 266 -58.07 -198.21 -1.06
C LYS A 266 -57.25 -197.43 0.00
N ASN A 267 -57.86 -197.39 1.21
CA ASN A 267 -57.37 -198.01 2.46
C ASN A 267 -56.51 -197.23 3.48
N ILE A 268 -57.20 -196.61 4.45
CA ILE A 268 -56.88 -196.84 5.88
C ILE A 268 -57.37 -198.24 6.26
N SER A 269 -56.55 -199.24 5.90
CA SER A 269 -56.45 -200.53 6.60
C SER A 269 -54.98 -200.87 6.90
N LYS A 270 -54.11 -199.85 6.92
CA LYS A 270 -52.71 -199.95 7.34
C LYS A 270 -52.28 -199.08 8.52
N ILE A 271 -52.98 -198.02 8.93
CA ILE A 271 -52.56 -197.26 10.15
C ILE A 271 -52.74 -198.09 11.45
N LYS A 272 -53.51 -199.20 11.41
CA LYS A 272 -53.43 -200.32 12.37
C LYS A 272 -53.28 -201.70 11.69
N LYS A 273 -52.61 -201.75 10.52
CA LYS A 273 -51.68 -202.84 10.20
C LYS A 273 -50.39 -202.31 9.55
N ASP A 274 -49.60 -201.50 10.24
CA ASP A 274 -49.70 -201.17 11.67
C ASP A 274 -49.34 -199.71 11.96
N VAL A 275 -49.41 -199.35 13.24
CA VAL A 275 -48.61 -198.29 13.87
C VAL A 275 -47.08 -198.48 13.63
N HIS A 276 -46.69 -199.57 12.93
CA HIS A 276 -45.40 -199.83 12.31
C HIS A 276 -45.15 -199.10 10.97
N GLU A 277 -46.17 -198.57 10.27
CA GLU A 277 -45.97 -197.78 9.04
C GLU A 277 -45.96 -196.26 9.32
N GLU A 278 -46.60 -195.80 10.40
CA GLU A 278 -46.39 -194.44 10.96
C GLU A 278 -44.94 -194.22 11.41
N THR A 279 -44.24 -195.27 11.84
CA THR A 279 -42.79 -195.24 12.11
C THR A 279 -41.92 -195.26 10.85
N SER A 280 -42.47 -195.56 9.67
CA SER A 280 -41.74 -195.59 8.38
C SER A 280 -42.06 -194.44 7.43
N ARG A 281 -43.19 -193.73 7.60
CA ARG A 281 -43.53 -192.55 6.75
C ARG A 281 -43.03 -191.23 7.32
N LEU A 282 -42.89 -191.07 8.64
CA LEU A 282 -42.14 -189.96 9.25
C LEU A 282 -40.68 -189.90 8.74
N GLN A 283 -40.13 -191.06 8.36
CA GLN A 283 -38.79 -191.18 7.75
C GLN A 283 -38.79 -190.78 6.25
N LYS A 284 -39.92 -190.85 5.53
CA LYS A 284 -39.99 -190.54 4.10
C LYS A 284 -40.30 -189.06 3.81
N THR A 285 -41.05 -188.37 4.67
CA THR A 285 -41.13 -186.90 4.64
C THR A 285 -39.83 -186.22 5.12
N LYS A 286 -39.00 -186.92 5.92
CA LYS A 286 -37.60 -186.52 6.12
C LYS A 286 -36.78 -186.67 4.82
N ASN A 287 -36.81 -187.82 4.16
CA ASN A 287 -35.97 -188.06 2.97
C ASN A 287 -36.43 -187.31 1.70
N HIS A 288 -37.70 -186.91 1.58
CA HIS A 288 -38.14 -186.08 0.45
C HIS A 288 -37.57 -184.65 0.50
N ASN A 289 -37.22 -184.17 1.71
CA ASN A 289 -36.50 -182.90 1.90
C ASN A 289 -35.02 -182.97 1.43
N GLU A 290 -34.50 -184.16 1.11
CA GLU A 290 -33.15 -184.36 0.55
C GLU A 290 -33.13 -184.75 -0.94
N THR A 291 -34.27 -185.09 -1.56
CA THR A 291 -34.31 -185.62 -2.95
C THR A 291 -35.00 -184.67 -3.97
N ILE A 292 -35.32 -183.43 -3.61
CA ILE A 292 -35.37 -182.30 -4.57
C ILE A 292 -34.05 -181.50 -4.60
N LYS A 293 -33.14 -181.76 -3.64
CA LYS A 293 -31.70 -181.46 -3.80
C LYS A 293 -31.07 -182.17 -5.02
N THR A 294 -31.74 -183.18 -5.60
CA THR A 294 -31.27 -183.97 -6.74
C THR A 294 -32.16 -183.91 -7.98
N LYS A 295 -33.48 -183.72 -7.89
CA LYS A 295 -34.33 -183.50 -9.10
C LYS A 295 -34.15 -182.13 -9.77
N LEU A 296 -33.33 -181.25 -9.20
CA LEU A 296 -32.76 -180.06 -9.85
C LEU A 296 -31.61 -180.41 -10.84
N LYS A 297 -31.28 -181.69 -11.08
CA LYS A 297 -30.09 -182.12 -11.85
C LYS A 297 -30.32 -183.17 -12.97
N GLU A 298 -31.56 -183.55 -13.30
CA GLU A 298 -31.83 -184.58 -14.34
C GLU A 298 -32.91 -184.20 -15.37
N VAL A 299 -33.48 -182.99 -15.33
CA VAL A 299 -34.20 -182.41 -16.49
C VAL A 299 -33.21 -181.80 -17.52
N THR A 300 -31.92 -181.91 -17.23
CA THR A 300 -30.76 -181.62 -18.07
C THR A 300 -30.58 -182.56 -19.27
N GLU A 301 -31.31 -183.68 -19.37
CA GLU A 301 -31.15 -184.64 -20.47
C GLU A 301 -32.47 -185.08 -21.12
N LYS A 302 -33.03 -184.17 -21.92
CA LYS A 302 -33.92 -184.55 -23.04
C LYS A 302 -33.08 -184.97 -24.26
N THR A 303 -32.77 -186.26 -24.28
CA THR A 303 -32.42 -187.11 -25.43
C THR A 303 -32.78 -186.57 -26.84
N MET A 304 -31.77 -186.28 -27.65
CA MET A 304 -31.55 -186.74 -29.05
C MET A 304 -30.05 -186.60 -29.37
N SER A 305 -29.55 -187.33 -30.39
CA SER A 305 -28.10 -187.50 -30.65
C SER A 305 -27.32 -186.20 -30.95
N VAL A 306 -26.01 -186.23 -30.70
CA VAL A 306 -25.10 -185.07 -30.69
C VAL A 306 -24.72 -184.56 -32.09
N GLU A 307 -24.78 -185.41 -33.12
CA GLU A 307 -24.21 -185.10 -34.44
C GLU A 307 -24.95 -183.98 -35.21
N GLU A 308 -26.28 -183.87 -35.11
CA GLU A 308 -27.07 -182.87 -35.86
C GLU A 308 -26.97 -181.43 -35.31
N LYS A 309 -26.32 -181.22 -34.16
CA LYS A 309 -26.09 -179.88 -33.59
C LYS A 309 -24.70 -179.31 -33.90
N ALA A 310 -23.73 -180.14 -34.24
CA ALA A 310 -22.38 -179.69 -34.55
C ALA A 310 -22.32 -178.96 -35.91
N THR A 311 -22.97 -179.51 -36.94
CA THR A 311 -23.00 -178.95 -38.30
C THR A 311 -23.60 -177.54 -38.34
N ASN A 312 -24.72 -177.31 -37.65
CA ASN A 312 -25.35 -175.98 -37.58
C ASN A 312 -24.50 -174.92 -36.86
N LEU A 313 -23.62 -175.30 -35.93
CA LEU A 313 -22.69 -174.35 -35.29
C LEU A 313 -21.52 -174.00 -36.21
N GLU A 314 -21.06 -174.96 -37.02
CA GLU A 314 -19.91 -174.78 -37.90
C GLU A 314 -20.22 -173.94 -39.15
N ASP A 315 -21.46 -174.01 -39.66
CA ASP A 315 -21.93 -173.10 -40.72
C ASP A 315 -22.19 -171.67 -40.22
N MET A 316 -22.60 -171.47 -38.95
CA MET A 316 -22.66 -170.12 -38.36
C MET A 316 -21.25 -169.51 -38.23
N LEU A 317 -20.25 -170.29 -37.81
CA LEU A 317 -18.86 -169.82 -37.70
C LEU A 317 -18.29 -169.30 -39.03
N LYS A 318 -18.57 -169.98 -40.15
CA LYS A 318 -18.16 -169.53 -41.49
C LYS A 318 -18.88 -168.27 -41.97
N GLN A 319 -20.06 -167.98 -41.44
CA GLN A 319 -20.78 -166.74 -41.74
C GLN A 319 -20.15 -165.58 -40.98
N GLU A 320 -19.94 -165.73 -39.67
CA GLU A 320 -19.24 -164.74 -38.83
C GLU A 320 -17.83 -164.41 -39.37
N GLU A 321 -17.07 -165.40 -39.86
CA GLU A 321 -15.75 -165.16 -40.49
C GLU A 321 -15.79 -164.32 -41.78
N LYS A 322 -16.91 -164.29 -42.51
CA LYS A 322 -17.10 -163.40 -43.66
C LYS A 322 -17.47 -162.00 -43.19
N ASP A 323 -18.40 -161.92 -42.24
CA ASP A 323 -18.91 -160.67 -41.71
C ASP A 323 -17.76 -159.85 -41.05
N VAL A 324 -16.83 -160.51 -40.34
CA VAL A 324 -15.60 -159.89 -39.81
C VAL A 324 -14.70 -159.29 -40.92
N LYS A 325 -14.52 -159.98 -42.06
CA LYS A 325 -13.71 -159.47 -43.17
C LYS A 325 -14.36 -158.26 -43.86
N GLU A 326 -15.68 -158.24 -43.93
CA GLU A 326 -16.43 -157.10 -44.46
C GLU A 326 -16.34 -155.88 -43.53
N VAL A 327 -16.36 -156.11 -42.20
CA VAL A 327 -16.08 -155.08 -41.18
C VAL A 327 -14.66 -154.52 -41.30
N ASP A 328 -13.63 -155.34 -41.55
CA ASP A 328 -12.25 -154.85 -41.74
C ASP A 328 -12.11 -153.96 -42.98
N VAL A 329 -12.78 -154.30 -44.09
CA VAL A 329 -12.80 -153.43 -45.29
C VAL A 329 -13.50 -152.11 -44.97
N GLN A 330 -14.65 -152.13 -44.27
CA GLN A 330 -15.31 -150.92 -43.81
C GLN A 330 -14.41 -150.08 -42.87
N LEU A 331 -13.64 -150.72 -41.97
CA LEU A 331 -12.70 -150.05 -41.07
C LEU A 331 -11.59 -149.32 -41.84
N THR A 332 -11.04 -149.91 -42.91
CA THR A 332 -10.04 -149.23 -43.76
C THR A 332 -10.63 -148.01 -44.47
N LEU A 333 -11.84 -148.13 -45.03
CA LEU A 333 -12.53 -147.05 -45.73
C LEU A 333 -12.90 -145.90 -44.78
N VAL A 334 -13.31 -146.22 -43.54
CA VAL A 334 -13.54 -145.23 -42.47
C VAL A 334 -12.25 -144.53 -42.05
N LYS A 335 -11.10 -145.22 -41.99
CA LYS A 335 -9.79 -144.60 -41.67
C LYS A 335 -9.36 -143.58 -42.73
N ASP A 336 -9.53 -143.88 -44.02
CA ASP A 336 -9.21 -142.95 -45.11
C ASP A 336 -10.14 -141.72 -45.11
N VAL A 337 -11.42 -141.91 -44.81
CA VAL A 337 -12.38 -140.81 -44.61
C VAL A 337 -11.98 -139.96 -43.40
N LEU A 338 -11.58 -140.58 -42.30
CA LEU A 338 -11.06 -139.89 -41.11
C LEU A 338 -9.82 -139.06 -41.41
N PHE A 339 -8.87 -139.60 -42.18
CA PHE A 339 -7.66 -138.86 -42.57
C PHE A 339 -7.99 -137.65 -43.46
N LYS A 340 -8.86 -137.81 -44.46
CA LYS A 340 -9.34 -136.69 -45.29
C LYS A 340 -10.07 -135.64 -44.46
N LYS A 341 -10.94 -136.04 -43.53
CA LYS A 341 -11.65 -135.13 -42.63
C LYS A 341 -10.72 -134.43 -41.64
N ALA A 342 -9.67 -135.09 -41.17
CA ALA A 342 -8.62 -134.46 -40.35
C ALA A 342 -7.81 -133.43 -41.15
N GLN A 343 -7.51 -133.71 -42.42
CA GLN A 343 -6.83 -132.77 -43.31
C GLN A 343 -7.71 -131.56 -43.66
N GLU A 344 -8.98 -131.77 -43.99
CA GLU A 344 -9.97 -130.71 -44.19
C GLU A 344 -10.10 -129.84 -42.92
N LEU A 345 -10.26 -130.46 -41.74
CA LEU A 345 -10.30 -129.78 -40.45
C LEU A 345 -9.03 -128.94 -40.24
N GLN A 346 -7.84 -129.49 -40.53
CA GLN A 346 -6.59 -128.72 -40.43
C GLN A 346 -6.61 -127.50 -41.36
N THR A 347 -7.08 -127.62 -42.61
CA THR A 347 -7.18 -126.46 -43.52
C THR A 347 -8.16 -125.40 -43.01
N GLU A 348 -9.31 -125.81 -42.45
CA GLU A 348 -10.27 -124.88 -41.86
C GLU A 348 -9.71 -124.23 -40.58
N THR A 349 -8.99 -124.94 -39.71
CA THR A 349 -8.34 -124.30 -38.53
C THR A 349 -7.24 -123.30 -38.92
N MET A 350 -6.60 -123.45 -40.09
CA MET A 350 -5.66 -122.44 -40.59
C MET A 350 -6.38 -121.21 -41.15
N LYS A 351 -7.52 -121.39 -41.84
CA LYS A 351 -8.38 -120.27 -42.25
C LYS A 351 -8.98 -119.54 -41.04
N GLU A 352 -9.44 -120.28 -40.03
CA GLU A 352 -9.93 -119.73 -38.76
C GLU A 352 -8.87 -118.86 -38.10
N LYS A 353 -7.62 -119.33 -37.98
CA LYS A 353 -6.51 -118.54 -37.44
C LYS A 353 -6.23 -117.28 -38.25
N ALA A 354 -6.28 -117.35 -39.58
CA ALA A 354 -6.13 -116.18 -40.44
C ALA A 354 -7.25 -115.15 -40.18
N VAL A 355 -8.52 -115.58 -40.17
CA VAL A 355 -9.68 -114.74 -39.88
C VAL A 355 -9.63 -114.17 -38.45
N VAL A 356 -9.18 -114.93 -37.46
CA VAL A 356 -8.96 -114.43 -36.09
C VAL A 356 -7.91 -113.32 -36.08
N SER A 357 -6.81 -113.46 -36.82
CA SER A 357 -5.79 -112.39 -36.91
C SER A 357 -6.31 -111.14 -37.63
N GLU A 358 -7.16 -111.28 -38.65
CA GLU A 358 -7.86 -110.15 -39.29
C GLU A 358 -8.87 -109.49 -38.33
N ILE A 359 -9.59 -110.27 -37.52
CA ILE A 359 -10.49 -109.79 -36.47
C ILE A 359 -9.69 -109.03 -35.38
N GLU A 360 -8.48 -109.47 -35.04
CA GLU A 360 -7.60 -108.76 -34.08
C GLU A 360 -7.03 -107.46 -34.67
N GLY A 361 -6.65 -107.46 -35.95
CA GLY A 361 -6.22 -106.26 -36.67
C GLY A 361 -7.34 -105.21 -36.80
N THR A 362 -8.54 -105.65 -37.17
CA THR A 362 -9.73 -104.77 -37.24
C THR A 362 -10.19 -104.31 -35.85
N ARG A 363 -10.16 -105.16 -34.81
CA ARG A 363 -10.41 -104.74 -33.42
C ARG A 363 -9.40 -103.71 -32.94
N SER A 364 -8.13 -103.83 -33.32
CA SER A 364 -7.08 -102.86 -32.95
C SER A 364 -7.30 -101.52 -33.67
N SER A 365 -7.68 -101.57 -34.95
CA SER A 365 -8.07 -100.38 -35.73
C SER A 365 -9.33 -99.71 -35.14
N LEU A 366 -10.32 -100.49 -34.72
CA LEU A 366 -11.54 -100.01 -34.08
C LEU A 366 -11.25 -99.39 -32.71
N LYS A 367 -10.35 -99.98 -31.90
CA LYS A 367 -9.86 -99.34 -30.65
C LYS A 367 -9.19 -98.00 -30.92
N HIS A 368 -8.36 -97.89 -31.97
CA HIS A 368 -7.74 -96.63 -32.34
C HIS A 368 -8.76 -95.58 -32.78
N LEU A 369 -9.72 -95.96 -33.63
CA LEU A 369 -10.80 -95.08 -34.10
C LEU A 369 -11.71 -94.63 -32.93
N ASN A 370 -12.03 -95.53 -32.00
CA ASN A 370 -12.82 -95.22 -30.81
C ASN A 370 -12.06 -94.29 -29.85
N HIS A 371 -10.73 -94.41 -29.75
CA HIS A 371 -9.92 -93.46 -28.97
C HIS A 371 -9.84 -92.07 -29.64
N GLN A 372 -9.78 -92.00 -30.98
CA GLN A 372 -9.94 -90.72 -31.69
C GLN A 372 -11.32 -90.10 -31.47
N LEU A 373 -12.37 -90.93 -31.47
CA LEU A 373 -13.75 -90.49 -31.23
C LEU A 373 -13.92 -89.94 -29.80
N GLN A 374 -13.43 -90.65 -28.78
CA GLN A 374 -13.36 -90.16 -27.40
C GLN A 374 -12.57 -88.84 -27.26
N LYS A 375 -11.50 -88.67 -28.04
CA LYS A 375 -10.73 -87.42 -28.05
C LYS A 375 -11.54 -86.27 -28.64
N LEU A 376 -12.28 -86.49 -29.73
CA LEU A 376 -13.19 -85.52 -30.31
C LEU A 376 -14.38 -85.20 -29.38
N ASP A 377 -14.92 -86.20 -28.68
CA ASP A 377 -15.95 -85.99 -27.65
C ASP A 377 -15.42 -85.12 -26.50
N PHE A 378 -14.18 -85.34 -26.06
CA PHE A 378 -13.54 -84.48 -25.05
C PHE A 378 -13.27 -83.05 -25.57
N GLU A 379 -12.84 -82.91 -26.83
CA GLU A 379 -12.64 -81.60 -27.47
C GLU A 379 -13.97 -80.85 -27.65
N THR A 380 -15.08 -81.53 -27.97
CA THR A 380 -16.42 -80.91 -28.05
C THR A 380 -17.00 -80.54 -26.69
N LEU A 381 -16.83 -81.37 -25.65
CA LEU A 381 -17.19 -81.01 -24.27
C LEU A 381 -16.42 -79.76 -23.79
N LYS A 382 -15.12 -79.68 -24.10
CA LYS A 382 -14.31 -78.48 -23.80
C LYS A 382 -14.78 -77.25 -24.59
N GLN A 383 -15.21 -77.42 -25.84
CA GLN A 383 -15.82 -76.32 -26.61
C GLN A 383 -17.16 -75.88 -26.02
N GLN A 384 -17.99 -76.79 -25.51
CA GLN A 384 -19.23 -76.45 -24.80
C GLN A 384 -18.94 -75.68 -23.50
N GLU A 385 -17.95 -76.10 -22.71
CA GLU A 385 -17.51 -75.35 -21.51
C GLU A 385 -17.04 -73.93 -21.87
N ILE A 386 -16.25 -73.79 -22.94
CA ILE A 386 -15.83 -72.47 -23.46
C ILE A 386 -17.05 -71.65 -23.89
N MET A 387 -17.99 -72.22 -24.63
CA MET A 387 -19.24 -71.54 -25.02
C MET A 387 -20.03 -71.06 -23.80
N TYR A 388 -20.26 -71.92 -22.80
CA TYR A 388 -20.96 -71.52 -21.57
C TYR A 388 -20.23 -70.41 -20.81
N SER A 389 -18.89 -70.44 -20.76
CA SER A 389 -18.09 -69.37 -20.15
C SER A 389 -18.20 -68.05 -20.92
N GLN A 390 -18.28 -68.11 -22.26
CA GLN A 390 -18.46 -66.96 -23.13
C GLN A 390 -19.89 -66.41 -23.06
N ASP A 391 -20.92 -67.25 -23.05
CA ASP A 391 -22.32 -66.86 -22.86
C ASP A 391 -22.53 -66.19 -21.50
N PHE A 392 -21.90 -66.69 -20.44
CA PHE A 392 -21.92 -66.03 -19.13
C PHE A 392 -21.27 -64.63 -19.18
N HIS A 393 -20.14 -64.50 -19.90
CA HIS A 393 -19.46 -63.22 -20.05
C HIS A 393 -20.27 -62.24 -20.94
N ILE A 394 -20.91 -62.74 -21.99
CA ILE A 394 -21.87 -62.00 -22.83
C ILE A 394 -23.02 -61.50 -21.95
N GLN A 395 -23.68 -62.35 -21.16
CA GLN A 395 -24.74 -61.93 -20.24
C GLN A 395 -24.27 -60.89 -19.22
N GLN A 396 -23.03 -60.97 -18.74
CA GLN A 396 -22.46 -59.96 -17.84
C GLN A 396 -22.26 -58.62 -18.54
N VAL A 397 -21.78 -58.63 -19.79
CA VAL A 397 -21.64 -57.44 -20.64
C VAL A 397 -23.00 -56.88 -21.04
N GLU A 398 -23.98 -57.71 -21.37
CA GLU A 398 -25.37 -57.32 -21.67
C GLU A 398 -26.03 -56.64 -20.47
N ARG A 399 -25.93 -57.22 -19.27
CA ARG A 399 -26.41 -56.58 -18.02
C ARG A 399 -25.72 -55.23 -17.77
N ARG A 400 -24.42 -55.12 -18.07
CA ARG A 400 -23.68 -53.85 -17.98
C ARG A 400 -24.13 -52.85 -19.06
N MET A 401 -24.45 -53.32 -20.26
CA MET A 401 -24.98 -52.53 -21.37
C MET A 401 -26.41 -52.04 -21.12
N SER A 402 -27.31 -52.85 -20.56
CA SER A 402 -28.66 -52.41 -20.15
C SER A 402 -28.60 -51.35 -19.05
N ARG A 403 -27.73 -51.54 -18.04
CA ARG A 403 -27.45 -50.49 -17.02
C ARG A 403 -26.94 -49.19 -17.65
N LEU A 404 -26.03 -49.27 -18.62
CA LEU A 404 -25.51 -48.09 -19.34
C LEU A 404 -26.53 -47.46 -20.31
N LYS A 405 -27.49 -48.24 -20.84
CA LYS A 405 -28.62 -47.76 -21.66
C LYS A 405 -29.75 -47.15 -20.83
N GLY A 406 -29.70 -47.23 -19.50
CA GLY A 406 -30.69 -46.63 -18.59
C GLY A 406 -31.83 -47.55 -18.16
N GLU A 407 -31.79 -48.84 -18.51
CA GLU A 407 -32.70 -49.85 -17.98
C GLU A 407 -32.21 -50.29 -16.59
N ILE A 408 -32.57 -49.48 -15.59
CA ILE A 408 -32.28 -49.69 -14.17
C ILE A 408 -33.47 -50.45 -13.53
N ASN A 409 -33.19 -51.35 -12.58
CA ASN A 409 -34.23 -52.03 -11.82
C ASN A 409 -35.15 -51.01 -11.12
N SER A 410 -36.46 -51.27 -11.07
CA SER A 410 -37.44 -50.32 -10.52
C SER A 410 -37.12 -49.87 -9.09
N GLU A 411 -36.61 -50.78 -8.26
CA GLU A 411 -36.19 -50.52 -6.88
C GLU A 411 -34.94 -49.64 -6.78
N GLU A 412 -33.91 -49.87 -7.63
CA GLU A 412 -32.71 -49.03 -7.67
C GLU A 412 -33.05 -47.61 -8.13
N LYS A 413 -33.97 -47.46 -9.09
CA LYS A 413 -34.48 -46.16 -9.50
C LYS A 413 -35.22 -45.44 -8.36
N GLN A 414 -36.11 -46.14 -7.64
CA GLN A 414 -36.82 -45.58 -6.50
C GLN A 414 -35.88 -45.19 -5.35
N ALA A 415 -34.84 -45.98 -5.08
CA ALA A 415 -33.82 -45.65 -4.08
C ALA A 415 -33.02 -44.39 -4.46
N LEU A 416 -32.65 -44.25 -5.74
CA LEU A 416 -31.97 -43.04 -6.24
C LEU A 416 -32.90 -41.81 -6.24
N GLU A 417 -34.18 -41.96 -6.62
CA GLU A 417 -35.17 -40.88 -6.54
C GLU A 417 -35.41 -40.44 -5.07
N ALA A 418 -35.51 -41.38 -4.13
CA ALA A 418 -35.59 -41.09 -2.71
C ALA A 418 -34.34 -40.35 -2.20
N LYS A 419 -33.13 -40.77 -2.63
CA LYS A 419 -31.88 -40.09 -2.29
C LYS A 419 -31.81 -38.68 -2.88
N ILE A 420 -32.32 -38.47 -4.09
CA ILE A 420 -32.43 -37.15 -4.71
C ILE A 420 -33.41 -36.25 -3.94
N VAL A 421 -34.54 -36.79 -3.45
CA VAL A 421 -35.50 -36.04 -2.62
C VAL A 421 -34.88 -35.66 -1.27
N GLU A 422 -34.18 -36.59 -0.61
CA GLU A 422 -33.46 -36.35 0.64
C GLU A 422 -32.35 -35.28 0.47
N LEU A 423 -31.54 -35.39 -0.59
CA LEU A 423 -30.52 -34.39 -0.92
C LEU A 423 -31.14 -33.02 -1.25
N LYS A 424 -32.24 -32.96 -2.00
CA LYS A 424 -32.99 -31.71 -2.26
C LYS A 424 -33.53 -31.09 -0.97
N LYS A 425 -34.05 -31.90 -0.04
CA LYS A 425 -34.51 -31.43 1.27
C LYS A 425 -33.34 -30.84 2.07
N SER A 426 -32.21 -31.55 2.13
CA SER A 426 -31.01 -31.05 2.82
C SER A 426 -30.46 -29.77 2.19
N LEU A 427 -30.53 -29.64 0.86
CA LEU A 427 -30.14 -28.42 0.13
C LEU A 427 -31.04 -27.24 0.53
N GLU A 428 -32.35 -27.45 0.64
CA GLU A 428 -33.30 -26.40 1.01
C GLU A 428 -33.18 -26.00 2.49
N GLU A 429 -32.89 -26.94 3.38
CA GLU A 429 -32.51 -26.68 4.77
C GLU A 429 -31.19 -25.87 4.87
N LYS A 430 -30.20 -26.16 4.01
CA LYS A 430 -28.96 -25.36 3.94
C LYS A 430 -29.18 -23.98 3.31
N LYS A 431 -30.07 -23.83 2.33
CA LYS A 431 -30.46 -22.51 1.80
C LYS A 431 -31.20 -21.67 2.83
N SER A 432 -32.14 -22.25 3.58
CA SER A 432 -32.91 -21.50 4.60
C SER A 432 -32.03 -21.05 5.76
N THR A 433 -31.09 -21.89 6.20
CA THR A 433 -30.08 -21.49 7.20
C THR A 433 -29.10 -20.44 6.65
N CYS A 434 -28.69 -20.54 5.39
CA CYS A 434 -27.88 -19.49 4.73
C CYS A 434 -28.65 -18.15 4.63
N GLY A 435 -29.93 -18.18 4.27
CA GLY A 435 -30.80 -17.01 4.25
C GLY A 435 -30.98 -16.38 5.65
N LEU A 436 -31.12 -17.20 6.69
CA LEU A 436 -31.15 -16.72 8.08
C LEU A 436 -29.83 -16.02 8.43
N LEU A 437 -28.68 -16.64 8.13
CA LEU A 437 -27.35 -16.05 8.35
C LEU A 437 -27.17 -14.74 7.56
N GLU A 438 -27.64 -14.65 6.31
CA GLU A 438 -27.65 -13.39 5.56
C GLU A 438 -28.48 -12.30 6.25
N THR A 439 -29.65 -12.62 6.81
CA THR A 439 -30.43 -11.62 7.55
C THR A 439 -29.74 -11.19 8.84
N GLN A 440 -29.02 -12.10 9.51
CA GLN A 440 -28.21 -11.77 10.69
C GLN A 440 -27.01 -10.90 10.32
N ILE A 441 -26.30 -11.20 9.24
CA ILE A 441 -25.21 -10.37 8.70
C ILE A 441 -25.72 -8.98 8.32
N LYS A 442 -26.88 -8.87 7.67
CA LYS A 442 -27.50 -7.57 7.34
C LYS A 442 -27.88 -6.77 8.59
N LYS A 443 -28.37 -7.42 9.66
CA LYS A 443 -28.59 -6.77 10.96
C LYS A 443 -27.30 -6.27 11.59
N LEU A 444 -26.30 -7.15 11.75
CA LEU A 444 -24.98 -6.80 12.29
C LEU A 444 -24.29 -5.68 11.50
N HIS A 445 -24.45 -5.64 10.18
CA HIS A 445 -23.92 -4.58 9.34
C HIS A 445 -24.60 -3.22 9.62
N ASN A 446 -25.92 -3.20 9.82
CA ASN A 446 -26.65 -2.00 10.23
C ASN A 446 -26.25 -1.56 11.64
N ASP A 447 -26.10 -2.50 12.59
CA ASP A 447 -25.68 -2.21 13.96
C ASP A 447 -24.26 -1.63 13.98
N LEU A 448 -23.32 -2.21 13.22
CA LEU A 448 -21.98 -1.68 13.00
C LEU A 448 -22.01 -0.28 12.37
N PHE A 449 -22.91 -0.01 11.42
CA PHE A 449 -23.09 1.32 10.85
C PHE A 449 -23.55 2.34 11.89
N PHE A 450 -24.54 2.00 12.73
CA PHE A 450 -25.01 2.87 13.81
C PHE A 450 -23.93 3.11 14.88
N ILE A 451 -23.19 2.07 15.29
CA ILE A 451 -22.07 2.17 16.23
C ILE A 451 -20.94 3.03 15.63
N ARG A 452 -20.61 2.85 14.35
CA ARG A 452 -19.60 3.70 13.68
C ARG A 452 -20.05 5.16 13.61
N LYS A 453 -21.35 5.41 13.40
CA LYS A 453 -21.94 6.76 13.37
C LYS A 453 -21.99 7.42 14.75
N SER A 454 -22.29 6.69 15.83
CA SER A 454 -22.21 7.23 17.19
C SER A 454 -20.75 7.46 17.62
N ASN A 455 -19.83 6.57 17.27
CA ASN A 455 -18.40 6.74 17.54
C ASN A 455 -17.81 7.95 16.79
N SER A 456 -18.23 8.21 15.54
CA SER A 456 -17.87 9.43 14.81
C SER A 456 -18.32 10.68 15.57
N LYS A 457 -19.58 10.74 16.00
CA LYS A 457 -20.09 11.88 16.78
C LYS A 457 -19.32 12.07 18.09
N SER A 458 -19.01 10.98 18.81
CA SER A 458 -18.22 11.04 20.03
C SER A 458 -16.78 11.51 19.76
N SER A 459 -16.20 11.18 18.61
CA SER A 459 -14.92 11.71 18.16
C SER A 459 -14.99 13.21 17.83
N ASP A 460 -16.06 13.67 17.18
CA ASP A 460 -16.30 15.08 16.88
C ASP A 460 -16.50 15.90 18.17
N GLU A 461 -17.29 15.37 19.11
CA GLU A 461 -17.47 15.92 20.46
C GLU A 461 -16.14 15.99 21.22
N LYS A 462 -15.35 14.91 21.23
CA LYS A 462 -14.01 14.87 21.82
C LYS A 462 -13.09 15.91 21.18
N GLN A 463 -13.12 16.09 19.87
CA GLN A 463 -12.31 17.12 19.19
C GLN A 463 -12.77 18.53 19.57
N SER A 464 -14.07 18.76 19.70
CA SER A 464 -14.61 20.07 20.15
C SER A 464 -14.21 20.39 21.59
N LEU A 465 -14.23 19.39 22.48
CA LEU A 465 -13.75 19.52 23.86
C LEU A 465 -12.23 19.71 23.93
N MET A 466 -11.45 19.01 23.09
CA MET A 466 -10.00 19.18 23.00
C MET A 466 -9.63 20.59 22.51
N ASN A 467 -10.35 21.10 21.49
CA ASN A 467 -10.21 22.49 21.05
C ASN A 467 -10.54 23.46 22.20
N LYS A 468 -11.59 23.19 22.99
CA LYS A 468 -11.97 24.02 24.13
C LYS A 468 -10.94 23.98 25.27
N ILE A 469 -10.32 22.83 25.53
CA ILE A 469 -9.20 22.70 26.47
C ILE A 469 -8.01 23.52 25.99
N ASN A 470 -7.68 23.46 24.69
CA ASN A 470 -6.60 24.26 24.12
C ASN A 470 -6.87 25.78 24.21
N GLU A 471 -8.10 26.23 23.95
CA GLU A 471 -8.52 27.63 24.17
C GLU A 471 -8.35 28.05 25.64
N LEU A 472 -8.76 27.20 26.59
CA LEU A 472 -8.63 27.47 28.02
C LEU A 472 -7.17 27.51 28.48
N ASN A 473 -6.32 26.61 27.96
CA ASN A 473 -4.88 26.62 28.23
C ASN A 473 -4.23 27.91 27.70
N LEU A 474 -4.55 28.34 26.47
CA LEU A 474 -4.07 29.62 25.92
C LEU A 474 -4.54 30.83 26.75
N PHE A 475 -5.76 30.77 27.31
CA PHE A 475 -6.26 31.79 28.23
C PHE A 475 -5.49 31.79 29.57
N ILE A 476 -5.21 30.60 30.13
CA ILE A 476 -4.41 30.43 31.34
C ILE A 476 -3.00 30.97 31.13
N ASP A 477 -2.29 30.52 30.08
CA ASP A 477 -0.95 31.00 29.71
C ASP A 477 -0.88 32.53 29.56
N ARG A 478 -1.92 33.13 28.97
CA ARG A 478 -2.04 34.57 28.82
C ARG A 478 -2.23 35.25 30.17
N SER A 479 -3.15 34.75 31.00
CA SER A 479 -3.41 35.29 32.34
C SER A 479 -2.19 35.18 33.25
N GLU A 480 -1.40 34.12 33.14
CA GLU A 480 -0.16 33.93 33.89
C GLU A 480 0.93 34.91 33.42
N LYS A 481 1.06 35.15 32.11
CA LYS A 481 1.96 36.19 31.56
C LYS A 481 1.55 37.59 32.02
N GLU A 482 0.26 37.90 32.06
CA GLU A 482 -0.27 39.17 32.58
C GLU A 482 -0.02 39.30 34.10
N LEU A 483 -0.23 38.23 34.87
CA LEU A 483 0.10 38.16 36.31
C LEU A 483 1.59 38.35 36.58
N ASN A 484 2.47 37.73 35.80
CA ASN A 484 3.92 37.84 35.98
C ASN A 484 4.43 39.24 35.59
N LYS A 485 3.84 39.90 34.58
CA LYS A 485 4.07 41.33 34.32
C LYS A 485 3.65 42.21 35.51
N ALA A 486 2.48 41.96 36.10
CA ALA A 486 2.00 42.70 37.26
C ALA A 486 2.90 42.48 38.51
N LYS A 487 3.44 41.27 38.70
CA LYS A 487 4.44 41.00 39.75
C LYS A 487 5.75 41.78 39.53
N ALA A 488 6.27 41.80 38.31
CA ALA A 488 7.49 42.56 37.98
C ALA A 488 7.27 44.07 38.21
N PHE A 489 6.18 44.63 37.68
CA PHE A 489 5.83 46.03 37.89
C PHE A 489 5.65 46.40 39.37
N LYS A 490 5.09 45.48 40.19
CA LYS A 490 5.05 45.66 41.65
C LYS A 490 6.44 45.69 42.28
N GLN A 491 7.37 44.83 41.82
CA GLN A 491 8.76 44.82 42.30
C GLN A 491 9.48 46.11 41.93
N ASP A 492 9.31 46.61 40.70
CA ASP A 492 9.87 47.88 40.24
C ASP A 492 9.36 49.05 41.10
N LEU A 493 8.04 49.15 41.33
CA LEU A 493 7.45 50.15 42.22
C LEU A 493 7.95 50.03 43.68
N MET A 494 8.22 48.82 44.16
CA MET A 494 8.82 48.62 45.49
C MET A 494 10.28 49.09 45.54
N ILE A 495 11.03 48.98 44.45
CA ILE A 495 12.40 49.52 44.35
C ILE A 495 12.34 51.06 44.31
N GLU A 496 11.42 51.63 43.54
CA GLU A 496 11.20 53.07 43.43
C GLU A 496 10.77 53.70 44.78
N ASP A 497 9.80 53.10 45.48
CA ASP A 497 9.40 53.52 46.84
C ASP A 497 10.57 53.46 47.84
N ASN A 498 11.43 52.44 47.76
CA ASN A 498 12.63 52.37 48.59
C ASN A 498 13.68 53.43 48.21
N LEU A 499 13.85 53.73 46.92
CA LEU A 499 14.74 54.80 46.45
C LEU A 499 14.24 56.18 46.92
N LEU A 500 12.95 56.48 46.74
CA LEU A 500 12.31 57.70 47.23
C LEU A 500 12.43 57.82 48.76
N LYS A 501 12.30 56.73 49.52
CA LYS A 501 12.56 56.72 50.96
C LYS A 501 14.01 57.05 51.31
N LEU A 502 14.99 56.63 50.51
CA LEU A 502 16.40 57.01 50.69
C LEU A 502 16.64 58.47 50.33
N GLU A 503 16.03 58.98 49.27
CA GLU A 503 16.11 60.41 48.90
C GLU A 503 15.48 61.31 49.96
N VAL A 504 14.30 60.94 50.49
CA VAL A 504 13.65 61.65 51.61
C VAL A 504 14.51 61.61 52.87
N LYS A 505 15.22 60.51 53.16
CA LYS A 505 16.20 60.45 54.26
C LYS A 505 17.36 61.42 54.04
N ARG A 506 18.01 61.38 52.86
CA ARG A 506 19.11 62.30 52.51
C ARG A 506 18.67 63.77 52.58
N ALA A 507 17.50 64.10 52.04
CA ALA A 507 16.94 65.45 52.08
C ALA A 507 16.67 65.90 53.53
N ARG A 508 16.21 64.98 54.40
CA ARG A 508 16.01 65.25 55.83
C ARG A 508 17.33 65.44 56.57
N GLU A 509 18.35 64.62 56.29
CA GLU A 509 19.69 64.76 56.85
C GLU A 509 20.35 66.09 56.43
N MET A 510 20.25 66.45 55.15
CA MET A 510 20.68 67.76 54.64
C MET A 510 19.93 68.92 55.30
N LEU A 511 18.62 68.80 55.51
CA LEU A 511 17.82 69.81 56.22
C LEU A 511 18.25 69.95 57.69
N HIS A 512 18.53 68.84 58.39
CA HIS A 512 19.04 68.88 59.76
C HIS A 512 20.42 69.54 59.83
N SER A 513 21.34 69.17 58.93
CA SER A 513 22.65 69.82 58.81
C SER A 513 22.54 71.33 58.56
N LYS A 514 21.63 71.77 57.67
CA LYS A 514 21.39 73.22 57.46
C LYS A 514 20.70 73.91 58.64
N ALA A 515 19.83 73.22 59.37
CA ALA A 515 19.26 73.75 60.61
C ALA A 515 20.33 73.93 61.70
N GLU A 516 21.28 73.00 61.82
CA GLU A 516 22.43 73.11 62.73
C GLU A 516 23.39 74.24 62.33
N GLU A 517 23.71 74.37 61.04
CA GLU A 517 24.48 75.51 60.52
C GLU A 517 23.81 76.85 60.87
N VAL A 518 22.52 77.01 60.56
CA VAL A 518 21.76 78.24 60.85
C VAL A 518 21.71 78.50 62.36
N LEU A 519 21.49 77.49 63.20
CA LEU A 519 21.49 77.63 64.65
C LEU A 519 22.87 78.03 65.19
N SER A 520 23.96 77.55 64.59
CA SER A 520 25.33 77.97 64.93
C SER A 520 25.62 79.42 64.52
N LEU A 521 25.11 79.86 63.36
CA LEU A 521 25.24 81.23 62.87
C LEU A 521 24.40 82.20 63.71
N GLU A 522 23.18 81.84 64.10
CA GLU A 522 22.33 82.66 64.95
C GLU A 522 22.95 82.81 66.35
N LYS A 523 23.52 81.73 66.93
CA LYS A 523 24.33 81.81 68.16
C LYS A 523 25.51 82.77 68.02
N ARG A 524 26.29 82.67 66.93
CA ARG A 524 27.44 83.55 66.69
C ARG A 524 27.02 85.01 66.49
N LYS A 525 25.90 85.25 65.80
CA LYS A 525 25.29 86.57 65.61
C LYS A 525 24.84 87.17 66.94
N GLN A 526 24.19 86.39 67.81
CA GLN A 526 23.81 86.83 69.16
C GLN A 526 25.05 87.18 69.99
N GLN A 527 26.08 86.33 70.01
CA GLN A 527 27.35 86.62 70.68
C GLN A 527 28.02 87.92 70.19
N LEU A 528 28.04 88.13 68.87
CA LEU A 528 28.56 89.37 68.28
C LEU A 528 27.69 90.59 68.62
N HIS A 529 26.36 90.45 68.67
CA HIS A 529 25.46 91.53 69.06
C HIS A 529 25.71 91.97 70.51
N THR A 530 25.78 91.01 71.44
CA THR A 530 26.10 91.30 72.85
C THR A 530 27.46 91.96 73.01
N ALA A 531 28.50 91.45 72.34
CA ALA A 531 29.83 92.06 72.36
C ALA A 531 29.88 93.47 71.71
N MET A 532 29.02 93.73 70.71
CA MET A 532 28.84 95.06 70.15
C MET A 532 28.10 96.00 71.11
N GLU A 533 27.06 95.53 71.78
CA GLU A 533 26.31 96.31 72.79
C GLU A 533 27.24 96.72 73.94
N GLU A 534 28.00 95.78 74.51
CA GLU A 534 29.05 96.03 75.51
C GLU A 534 30.03 97.11 75.04
N ARG A 535 30.60 96.94 73.82
CA ARG A 535 31.49 97.93 73.21
C ARG A 535 30.85 99.30 72.98
N THR A 536 29.56 99.36 72.63
CA THR A 536 28.88 100.65 72.44
C THR A 536 28.64 101.37 73.76
N GLU A 537 28.37 100.64 74.86
CA GLU A 537 28.22 101.25 76.18
C GLU A 537 29.60 101.68 76.74
N GLU A 538 30.68 100.92 76.53
CA GLU A 538 32.06 101.36 76.78
C GLU A 538 32.37 102.69 76.06
N ILE A 539 32.14 102.75 74.74
CA ILE A 539 32.37 103.96 73.93
C ILE A 539 31.49 105.12 74.40
N LYS A 540 30.25 104.86 74.81
CA LYS A 540 29.31 105.87 75.33
C LYS A 540 29.79 106.43 76.68
N VAL A 541 30.33 105.61 77.58
CA VAL A 541 30.99 106.05 78.82
C VAL A 541 32.25 106.88 78.52
N HIS A 542 33.08 106.46 77.57
CA HIS A 542 34.22 107.28 77.13
C HIS A 542 33.77 108.61 76.49
N LYS A 543 32.67 108.62 75.74
CA LYS A 543 32.13 109.83 75.10
C LYS A 543 31.52 110.81 76.11
N THR A 544 30.84 110.33 77.17
CA THR A 544 30.36 111.21 78.25
C THR A 544 31.50 111.78 79.07
N MET A 545 32.56 111.01 79.31
CA MET A 545 33.81 111.47 79.94
C MET A 545 34.53 112.54 79.09
N LEU A 546 34.64 112.35 77.77
CA LEU A 546 35.20 113.37 76.88
C LEU A 546 34.32 114.62 76.80
N ALA A 547 32.99 114.47 76.83
CA ALA A 547 32.07 115.61 76.80
C ALA A 547 32.13 116.46 78.08
N SER A 548 32.35 115.86 79.26
CA SER A 548 32.59 116.63 80.49
C SER A 548 33.95 117.34 80.46
N GLN A 549 34.97 116.73 79.86
CA GLN A 549 36.29 117.35 79.68
C GLN A 549 36.24 118.52 78.68
N ILE A 550 35.51 118.40 77.58
CA ILE A 550 35.29 119.51 76.62
C ILE A 550 34.57 120.68 77.32
N ARG A 551 33.51 120.41 78.11
CA ARG A 551 32.81 121.45 78.88
C ARG A 551 33.73 122.21 79.84
N TYR A 552 34.70 121.53 80.44
CA TYR A 552 35.70 122.18 81.30
C TYR A 552 36.59 123.14 80.50
N VAL A 553 37.10 122.70 79.35
CA VAL A 553 37.95 123.52 78.46
C VAL A 553 37.16 124.68 77.82
N ASP A 554 35.88 124.49 77.48
CA ASP A 554 35.00 125.57 77.01
C ASP A 554 34.84 126.66 78.07
N GLN A 555 34.68 126.28 79.35
CA GLN A 555 34.59 127.22 80.48
C GLN A 555 35.90 128.00 80.67
N GLU A 556 37.07 127.36 80.51
CA GLU A 556 38.37 128.03 80.52
C GLU A 556 38.52 129.00 79.33
N ARG A 557 38.10 128.60 78.12
CA ARG A 557 38.12 129.47 76.93
C ARG A 557 37.22 130.70 77.10
N GLU A 558 36.04 130.54 77.68
CA GLU A 558 35.14 131.67 77.96
C GLU A 558 35.77 132.67 78.94
N ASN A 559 36.43 132.19 80.00
CA ASN A 559 37.17 133.03 80.93
C ASN A 559 38.33 133.79 80.24
N ILE A 560 39.08 133.14 79.34
CA ILE A 560 40.14 133.80 78.56
C ILE A 560 39.55 134.82 77.56
N SER A 561 38.38 134.52 76.99
CA SER A 561 37.70 135.41 76.03
C SER A 561 37.20 136.70 76.69
N THR A 562 36.68 136.64 77.92
CA THR A 562 36.28 137.84 78.66
C THR A 562 37.50 138.71 79.01
N GLU A 563 38.60 138.10 79.47
CA GLU A 563 39.88 138.81 79.67
C GLU A 563 40.38 139.49 78.38
N PHE A 564 40.27 138.83 77.23
CA PHE A 564 40.68 139.41 75.93
C PHE A 564 39.84 140.64 75.54
N HIS A 565 38.52 140.60 75.71
CA HIS A 565 37.65 141.72 75.34
C HIS A 565 37.89 142.96 76.22
N GLU A 566 38.25 142.78 77.50
CA GLU A 566 38.70 143.90 78.35
C GLU A 566 39.99 144.57 77.84
N ARG A 567 40.91 143.78 77.26
CA ARG A 567 42.14 144.30 76.63
C ARG A 567 41.84 145.05 75.35
N LEU A 568 40.94 144.53 74.51
CA LEU A 568 40.56 145.17 73.24
C LEU A 568 39.93 146.56 73.46
N SER A 569 39.03 146.70 74.44
CA SER A 569 38.41 147.98 74.81
C SER A 569 39.39 149.05 75.29
N LYS A 570 40.59 148.67 75.75
CA LYS A 570 41.69 149.61 76.08
C LYS A 570 42.42 150.11 74.83
N ILE A 571 42.45 149.34 73.73
CA ILE A 571 43.17 149.69 72.50
C ILE A 571 42.39 150.72 71.66
N ASP A 572 41.08 150.54 71.47
CA ASP A 572 40.27 151.50 70.67
C ASP A 572 40.30 152.92 71.26
N LYS A 573 40.36 153.05 72.59
CA LYS A 573 40.51 154.33 73.30
C LYS A 573 41.81 155.07 72.96
N LEU A 574 42.85 154.36 72.51
CA LEU A 574 44.10 154.95 72.04
C LEU A 574 44.04 155.30 70.54
N LYS A 575 43.34 154.48 69.74
CA LYS A 575 43.28 154.62 68.28
C LYS A 575 42.56 155.92 67.86
N ASN A 576 41.41 156.20 68.48
CA ASN A 576 40.62 157.43 68.23
C ASN A 576 41.38 158.73 68.56
N ARG A 577 42.48 158.67 69.34
CA ARG A 577 43.29 159.84 69.68
C ARG A 577 44.32 160.20 68.61
N TYR A 578 44.73 159.25 67.77
CA TYR A 578 45.68 159.49 66.67
C TYR A 578 44.99 160.04 65.41
N GLU A 579 43.75 159.61 65.14
CA GLU A 579 43.06 159.89 63.87
C GLU A 579 42.82 161.40 63.63
N ILE A 580 42.55 162.15 64.70
CA ILE A 580 42.33 163.62 64.68
C ILE A 580 43.57 164.40 64.20
N LEU A 581 44.79 163.86 64.36
CA LEU A 581 46.04 164.57 64.06
C LEU A 581 46.39 164.59 62.55
N THR A 582 45.80 163.69 61.76
CA THR A 582 46.27 163.37 60.39
C THR A 582 45.60 164.20 59.29
N VAL A 583 44.54 164.95 59.61
CA VAL A 583 43.63 165.57 58.61
C VAL A 583 44.09 166.96 58.12
N THR A 584 45.17 167.52 58.67
CA THR A 584 45.45 168.98 58.55
C THR A 584 46.53 169.39 57.54
N MET A 585 47.14 168.50 56.74
CA MET A 585 48.37 168.82 55.96
C MET A 585 48.49 168.11 54.57
N LEU A 586 47.78 168.55 53.51
CA LEU A 586 48.28 168.91 52.14
C LEU A 586 47.17 168.97 51.04
N PRO A 587 47.34 169.74 49.93
CA PRO A 587 46.35 169.95 48.84
C PRO A 587 46.74 169.36 47.44
N PRO A 588 45.87 169.48 46.40
CA PRO A 588 45.96 168.74 45.12
C PRO A 588 46.35 169.58 43.87
N GLU A 589 46.56 168.95 42.71
CA GLU A 589 46.95 169.59 41.44
C GLU A 589 46.27 168.99 40.19
N GLY A 590 46.09 169.81 39.14
CA GLY A 590 45.79 169.39 37.77
C GLY A 590 45.27 170.52 36.87
N GLU A 591 45.94 170.78 35.74
CA GLU A 591 45.41 171.34 34.46
C GLU A 591 46.52 171.40 33.37
N GLU A 592 46.14 171.54 32.08
CA GLU A 592 47.03 171.49 30.90
C GLU A 592 47.28 172.87 30.26
N GLU A 593 48.47 173.12 29.67
CA GLU A 593 48.66 174.14 28.61
C GLU A 593 49.74 173.72 27.57
N LYS A 594 49.65 174.24 26.34
CA LYS A 594 50.67 174.13 25.25
C LYS A 594 50.71 175.39 24.39
N THR A 595 51.89 175.94 24.10
CA THR A 595 52.02 177.15 23.26
C THR A 595 53.28 177.21 22.36
N GLU A 596 53.06 177.68 21.14
CA GLU A 596 53.96 178.39 20.18
C GLU A 596 55.29 177.79 19.65
N ALA A 597 56.02 176.91 20.33
CA ALA A 597 57.31 176.40 19.78
C ALA A 597 57.17 175.42 18.59
N TYR A 598 55.96 174.92 18.33
CA TYR A 598 55.70 173.76 17.47
C TYR A 598 55.75 174.02 15.95
N TYR A 599 55.33 175.20 15.49
CA TYR A 599 55.12 175.44 14.06
C TYR A 599 56.38 175.78 13.26
N VAL A 600 57.43 176.28 13.91
CA VAL A 600 58.70 176.64 13.24
C VAL A 600 59.57 175.41 12.97
N ILE A 601 59.48 174.37 13.81
CA ILE A 601 60.27 173.14 13.67
C ILE A 601 59.69 172.23 12.57
N LYS A 602 58.36 172.15 12.45
CA LYS A 602 57.69 171.25 11.48
C LYS A 602 58.03 171.59 10.01
N ALA A 603 58.15 172.87 9.67
CA ALA A 603 58.49 173.32 8.32
C ALA A 603 59.93 172.98 7.88
N ALA A 604 60.82 172.63 8.83
CA ALA A 604 62.19 172.21 8.51
C ALA A 604 62.29 170.71 8.21
N GLN A 605 61.42 169.88 8.78
CA GLN A 605 61.49 168.41 8.66
C GLN A 605 60.97 167.90 7.32
N GLU A 606 59.85 168.45 6.81
CA GLU A 606 59.23 168.04 5.54
C GLU A 606 60.16 168.25 4.31
N LYS A 607 61.23 169.06 4.44
CA LYS A 607 62.21 169.30 3.37
C LYS A 607 63.36 168.28 3.33
N GLU A 608 63.61 167.55 4.42
CA GLU A 608 64.69 166.55 4.50
C GLU A 608 64.16 165.12 4.28
N GLU A 609 62.88 164.87 4.59
CA GLU A 609 62.21 163.59 4.36
C GLU A 609 62.09 163.26 2.86
N LEU A 610 61.69 164.23 2.03
CA LEU A 610 61.59 164.08 0.57
C LEU A 610 62.94 163.80 -0.14
N GLN A 611 64.08 163.97 0.54
CA GLN A 611 65.39 163.62 -0.01
C GLN A 611 65.88 162.24 0.46
N ARG A 612 65.41 161.74 1.61
CA ARG A 612 65.69 160.35 2.06
C ARG A 612 64.85 159.29 1.35
N GLU A 613 63.69 159.65 0.81
CA GLU A 613 62.87 158.70 0.04
C GLU A 613 63.48 158.34 -1.33
N GLY A 614 64.34 159.21 -1.90
CA GLY A 614 65.10 158.91 -3.12
C GLY A 614 66.11 157.78 -2.94
N ASP A 615 67.03 157.93 -1.99
CA ASP A 615 68.11 156.97 -1.73
C ASP A 615 67.58 155.56 -1.35
N CYS A 616 66.40 155.48 -0.74
CA CYS A 616 65.73 154.22 -0.40
C CYS A 616 65.21 153.43 -1.61
N LEU A 617 64.94 154.08 -2.74
CA LEU A 617 64.45 153.40 -3.96
C LEU A 617 65.61 152.78 -4.76
N ASP A 618 66.74 153.47 -4.88
CA ASP A 618 67.94 152.95 -5.56
C ASP A 618 68.57 151.74 -4.83
N ALA A 619 68.49 151.72 -3.50
CA ALA A 619 68.88 150.56 -2.68
C ALA A 619 68.00 149.33 -2.94
N LYS A 620 66.76 149.51 -3.41
CA LYS A 620 65.79 148.44 -3.67
C LYS A 620 66.05 147.77 -5.03
N ILE A 621 66.42 148.55 -6.03
CA ILE A 621 66.80 148.06 -7.38
C ILE A 621 68.00 147.11 -7.31
N ASN A 622 69.05 147.47 -6.56
CA ASN A 622 70.24 146.64 -6.36
C ASN A 622 69.99 145.30 -5.63
N LYS A 623 68.84 145.14 -4.94
CA LYS A 623 68.44 143.87 -4.32
C LYS A 623 67.79 142.95 -5.34
N THR A 624 66.85 143.47 -6.13
CA THR A 624 66.12 142.65 -7.12
C THR A 624 67.05 142.11 -8.22
N GLU A 625 68.10 142.84 -8.60
CA GLU A 625 69.10 142.33 -9.55
C GLU A 625 69.87 141.10 -9.03
N LYS A 626 70.17 141.05 -7.72
CA LYS A 626 70.85 139.89 -7.10
C LYS A 626 69.91 138.69 -6.94
N GLU A 627 68.62 138.94 -6.72
CA GLU A 627 67.59 137.89 -6.63
C GLU A 627 67.37 137.21 -7.99
N ILE A 628 67.42 137.96 -9.10
CA ILE A 628 67.34 137.41 -10.47
C ILE A 628 68.49 136.43 -10.75
N TYR A 629 69.73 136.77 -10.38
CA TYR A 629 70.90 135.89 -10.58
C TYR A 629 70.86 134.60 -9.73
N ALA A 630 70.24 134.66 -8.55
CA ALA A 630 70.02 133.47 -7.71
C ALA A 630 68.93 132.54 -8.27
N LEU A 631 67.85 133.13 -8.83
CA LEU A 631 66.79 132.38 -9.49
C LEU A 631 67.27 131.64 -10.75
N GLU A 632 68.18 132.24 -11.53
CA GLU A 632 68.74 131.61 -12.72
C GLU A 632 69.56 130.34 -12.39
N ASN A 633 70.39 130.38 -11.34
CA ASN A 633 71.15 129.22 -10.86
C ASN A 633 70.25 128.08 -10.33
N THR A 634 69.21 128.41 -9.57
CA THR A 634 68.28 127.38 -9.04
C THR A 634 67.49 126.68 -10.15
N LEU A 635 67.13 127.41 -11.21
CA LEU A 635 66.45 126.85 -12.37
C LEU A 635 67.34 125.86 -13.17
N GLN A 636 68.65 126.10 -13.21
CA GLN A 636 69.62 125.21 -13.88
C GLN A 636 69.81 123.88 -13.13
N VAL A 637 69.85 123.90 -11.80
CA VAL A 637 69.90 122.69 -10.95
C VAL A 637 68.59 121.90 -11.06
N LEU A 638 67.45 122.59 -11.01
CA LEU A 638 66.13 121.95 -11.12
C LEU A 638 65.97 121.19 -12.45
N ASN A 639 66.34 121.81 -13.58
CA ASN A 639 66.28 121.18 -14.90
C ASN A 639 67.18 119.94 -15.01
N SER A 640 68.34 119.94 -14.32
CA SER A 640 69.27 118.80 -14.33
C SER A 640 68.67 117.59 -13.58
N CYS A 641 68.11 117.81 -12.39
CA CYS A 641 67.41 116.76 -11.65
C CYS A 641 66.16 116.23 -12.39
N ASN A 642 65.38 117.12 -13.02
CA ASN A 642 64.16 116.75 -13.75
C ASN A 642 64.47 115.89 -15.00
N ASN A 643 65.61 116.12 -15.67
CA ASN A 643 66.05 115.28 -16.79
C ASN A 643 66.45 113.87 -16.34
N ASN A 644 67.16 113.73 -15.21
CA ASN A 644 67.52 112.42 -14.68
C ASN A 644 66.28 111.64 -14.18
N TYR A 645 65.34 112.31 -13.52
CA TYR A 645 64.07 111.70 -13.08
C TYR A 645 63.19 111.26 -14.26
N LYS A 646 63.25 111.98 -15.41
CA LYS A 646 62.63 111.54 -16.66
C LYS A 646 63.34 110.37 -17.34
N GLN A 647 64.63 110.15 -17.09
CA GLN A 647 65.35 108.97 -17.60
C GLN A 647 65.00 107.70 -16.81
N SER A 648 64.90 107.78 -15.47
CA SER A 648 64.52 106.63 -14.63
C SER A 648 63.05 106.20 -14.78
N LEU A 649 62.17 107.11 -15.21
CA LEU A 649 60.73 106.84 -15.47
C LEU A 649 60.39 106.57 -16.96
N LYS A 650 61.38 106.30 -17.82
CA LYS A 650 61.07 105.88 -19.21
C LYS A 650 60.38 104.52 -19.23
N LYS A 651 59.19 104.50 -19.85
CA LYS A 651 58.36 103.31 -20.04
C LYS A 651 59.03 102.33 -21.03
N VAL A 652 58.90 101.03 -20.76
CA VAL A 652 59.46 99.93 -21.56
C VAL A 652 59.11 100.07 -23.04
N THR A 653 60.10 99.87 -23.92
CA THR A 653 59.95 99.94 -25.38
C THR A 653 59.39 98.65 -25.99
N PRO A 654 58.87 98.65 -27.24
CA PRO A 654 58.19 97.50 -27.87
C PRO A 654 59.08 96.29 -28.26
N SER A 655 60.16 96.04 -27.52
CA SER A 655 61.19 95.03 -27.80
C SER A 655 61.63 94.32 -26.50
N SER A 656 60.68 94.04 -25.61
CA SER A 656 60.90 93.42 -24.29
C SER A 656 59.95 92.23 -24.10
N ASP A 657 60.49 91.16 -23.53
CA ASP A 657 59.87 89.83 -23.36
C ASP A 657 58.50 89.87 -22.65
N GLU A 658 58.25 90.91 -21.84
CA GLU A 658 56.98 91.12 -21.11
C GLU A 658 55.76 91.27 -22.05
N TYR A 659 55.96 91.77 -23.28
CA TYR A 659 54.87 91.90 -24.26
C TYR A 659 54.48 90.55 -24.89
N GLU A 660 55.43 89.65 -25.10
CA GLU A 660 55.16 88.29 -25.58
C GLU A 660 54.41 87.48 -24.51
N LEU A 661 54.77 87.65 -23.24
CA LEU A 661 54.09 87.00 -22.12
C LEU A 661 52.62 87.44 -22.01
N GLN A 662 52.30 88.72 -22.28
CA GLN A 662 50.92 89.21 -22.30
C GLN A 662 50.08 88.51 -23.38
N ILE A 663 50.63 88.31 -24.58
CA ILE A 663 49.95 87.62 -25.69
C ILE A 663 49.71 86.15 -25.33
N GLN A 664 50.72 85.45 -24.79
CA GLN A 664 50.59 84.06 -24.37
C GLN A 664 49.51 83.86 -23.29
N LEU A 665 49.38 84.79 -22.34
CA LEU A 665 48.35 84.72 -21.30
C LEU A 665 46.93 84.96 -21.84
N GLU A 666 46.74 85.88 -22.80
CA GLU A 666 45.44 86.03 -23.48
C GLU A 666 45.06 84.79 -24.29
N GLU A 667 46.03 84.12 -24.92
CA GLU A 667 45.81 82.93 -25.72
C GLU A 667 45.47 81.71 -24.85
N GLN A 668 46.14 81.54 -23.70
CA GLN A 668 45.77 80.55 -22.68
C GLN A 668 44.34 80.76 -22.15
N LYS A 669 43.92 82.01 -21.94
CA LYS A 669 42.55 82.34 -21.53
C LYS A 669 41.53 81.89 -22.58
N ARG A 670 41.75 82.18 -23.87
CA ARG A 670 40.85 81.72 -24.95
C ARG A 670 40.76 80.19 -25.01
N ALA A 671 41.89 79.49 -24.88
CA ALA A 671 41.91 78.03 -24.86
C ALA A 671 41.15 77.42 -23.65
N ALA A 672 41.13 78.11 -22.50
CA ALA A 672 40.32 77.72 -21.35
C ALA A 672 38.82 77.94 -21.59
N ASP A 673 38.43 79.10 -22.15
CA ASP A 673 37.05 79.42 -22.49
C ASP A 673 36.47 78.45 -23.54
N GLU A 674 37.26 78.01 -24.52
CA GLU A 674 36.84 77.01 -25.52
C GLU A 674 36.64 75.61 -24.90
N LYS A 675 37.54 75.18 -24.01
CA LYS A 675 37.37 73.92 -23.25
C LYS A 675 36.12 73.97 -22.37
N TYR A 676 35.82 75.11 -21.76
CA TYR A 676 34.59 75.30 -20.97
C TYR A 676 33.34 75.19 -21.84
N ARG A 677 33.30 75.85 -23.02
CA ARG A 677 32.18 75.74 -23.98
C ARG A 677 32.00 74.31 -24.50
N TYR A 678 33.10 73.58 -24.76
CA TYR A 678 33.04 72.17 -25.14
C TYR A 678 32.42 71.31 -24.02
N LYS A 679 32.81 71.52 -22.76
CA LYS A 679 32.22 70.80 -21.62
C LYS A 679 30.74 71.16 -21.38
N GLN A 680 30.34 72.42 -21.57
CA GLN A 680 28.92 72.81 -21.58
C GLN A 680 28.11 72.17 -22.73
N ARG A 681 28.76 71.80 -23.84
CA ARG A 681 28.10 71.07 -24.94
C ARG A 681 27.93 69.59 -24.59
N GLN A 682 28.98 68.93 -24.10
CA GLN A 682 28.89 67.55 -23.58
C GLN A 682 27.84 67.39 -22.46
N ILE A 683 27.71 68.38 -21.57
CA ILE A 683 26.68 68.34 -20.50
C ILE A 683 25.26 68.40 -21.10
N ARG A 684 25.03 69.18 -22.17
CA ARG A 684 23.73 69.22 -22.84
C ARG A 684 23.43 67.94 -23.61
N GLU A 685 24.40 67.40 -24.34
CA GLU A 685 24.29 66.11 -25.04
C GLU A 685 23.90 64.99 -24.04
N LEU A 686 24.59 64.92 -22.89
CA LEU A 686 24.25 63.96 -21.83
C LEU A 686 22.90 64.22 -21.16
N GLN A 687 22.43 65.47 -21.06
CA GLN A 687 21.10 65.79 -20.56
C GLN A 687 19.99 65.38 -21.55
N GLU A 688 20.22 65.57 -22.85
CA GLU A 688 19.33 65.11 -23.92
C GLU A 688 19.27 63.56 -23.97
N ASP A 689 20.42 62.89 -23.83
CA ASP A 689 20.50 61.43 -23.71
C ASP A 689 19.73 60.91 -22.49
N ILE A 690 19.92 61.49 -21.31
CA ILE A 690 19.17 61.13 -20.09
C ILE A 690 17.67 61.33 -20.31
N GLN A 691 17.26 62.46 -20.89
CA GLN A 691 15.84 62.73 -21.14
C GLN A 691 15.24 61.74 -22.15
N SER A 692 16.00 61.32 -23.16
CA SER A 692 15.59 60.28 -24.11
C SER A 692 15.42 58.92 -23.43
N MET A 693 16.37 58.55 -22.55
CA MET A 693 16.35 57.31 -21.78
C MET A 693 15.16 57.27 -20.82
N GLU A 694 14.88 58.37 -20.09
CA GLU A 694 13.69 58.51 -19.25
C GLU A 694 12.39 58.32 -20.05
N ASN A 695 12.29 58.93 -21.23
CA ASN A 695 11.14 58.76 -22.11
C ASN A 695 10.95 57.30 -22.57
N THR A 696 12.03 56.59 -22.92
CA THR A 696 11.94 55.15 -23.26
C THR A 696 11.52 54.30 -22.06
N LEU A 697 12.03 54.61 -20.87
CA LEU A 697 11.73 53.91 -19.62
C LEU A 697 10.24 54.07 -19.26
N ASP A 698 9.67 55.26 -19.45
CA ASP A 698 8.24 55.51 -19.25
C ASP A 698 7.35 54.83 -20.30
N VAL A 699 7.80 54.71 -21.55
CA VAL A 699 7.10 53.87 -22.56
C VAL A 699 7.12 52.39 -22.13
N ILE A 700 8.26 51.88 -21.66
CA ILE A 700 8.40 50.49 -21.17
C ILE A 700 7.50 50.25 -19.94
N LYS A 701 7.43 51.18 -18.99
CA LYS A 701 6.50 51.10 -17.84
C LYS A 701 5.04 51.00 -18.30
N ARG A 702 4.62 51.82 -19.27
CA ARG A 702 3.25 51.78 -19.81
C ARG A 702 2.94 50.44 -20.49
N LEU A 703 3.88 49.90 -21.25
CA LEU A 703 3.75 48.57 -21.86
C LEU A 703 3.67 47.45 -20.80
N ALA A 704 4.52 47.49 -19.77
CA ALA A 704 4.50 46.53 -18.67
C ALA A 704 3.16 46.55 -17.90
N ASN A 705 2.60 47.75 -17.65
CA ASN A 705 1.29 47.89 -17.02
C ASN A 705 0.16 47.33 -17.91
N ASN A 706 0.15 47.61 -19.21
CA ASN A 706 -0.84 47.06 -20.16
C ASN A 706 -0.79 45.52 -20.21
N VAL A 707 0.41 44.93 -20.22
CA VAL A 707 0.58 43.46 -20.14
C VAL A 707 0.06 42.91 -18.81
N LYS A 708 0.29 43.61 -17.69
CA LYS A 708 -0.21 43.23 -16.36
C LYS A 708 -1.75 43.28 -16.28
N GLU A 709 -2.38 44.29 -16.89
CA GLU A 709 -3.83 44.41 -17.01
C GLU A 709 -4.42 43.26 -17.83
N LYS A 710 -3.91 43.02 -19.06
CA LYS A 710 -4.34 41.87 -19.89
C LYS A 710 -4.17 40.52 -19.20
N LEU A 711 -3.10 40.35 -18.42
CA LEU A 711 -2.86 39.14 -17.63
C LEU A 711 -3.87 39.00 -16.49
N SER A 712 -4.35 40.11 -15.90
CA SER A 712 -5.43 40.11 -14.91
C SER A 712 -6.79 39.77 -15.53
N GLU A 713 -7.10 40.31 -16.72
CA GLU A 713 -8.31 40.00 -17.49
C GLU A 713 -8.36 38.51 -17.87
N LYS A 714 -7.26 37.96 -18.41
CA LYS A 714 -7.17 36.54 -18.76
C LYS A 714 -7.27 35.62 -17.54
N LYS A 715 -6.75 36.03 -16.38
CA LYS A 715 -6.96 35.31 -15.11
C LYS A 715 -8.43 35.33 -14.67
N ALA A 716 -9.11 36.48 -14.77
CA ALA A 716 -10.53 36.58 -14.46
C ALA A 716 -11.39 35.71 -15.40
N TYR A 717 -11.07 35.70 -16.70
CA TYR A 717 -11.74 34.84 -17.69
C TYR A 717 -11.52 33.34 -17.42
N SER A 718 -10.29 32.94 -17.09
CA SER A 718 -9.99 31.56 -16.68
C SER A 718 -10.74 31.14 -15.41
N PHE A 719 -10.86 32.04 -14.43
CA PHE A 719 -11.65 31.79 -13.21
C PHE A 719 -13.14 31.59 -13.53
N GLN A 720 -13.70 32.38 -14.44
CA GLN A 720 -15.08 32.24 -14.90
C GLN A 720 -15.32 30.89 -15.62
N LEU A 721 -14.43 30.50 -16.54
CA LEU A 721 -14.47 29.19 -17.22
C LEU A 721 -14.38 28.01 -16.23
N ASN A 722 -13.52 28.10 -15.22
CA ASN A 722 -13.43 27.08 -14.17
C ASN A 722 -14.74 26.98 -13.38
N LYS A 723 -15.34 28.12 -13.01
CA LYS A 723 -16.63 28.15 -12.32
C LYS A 723 -17.75 27.52 -13.16
N GLU A 724 -17.84 27.87 -14.44
CA GLU A 724 -18.80 27.27 -15.38
C GLU A 724 -18.59 25.75 -15.49
N THR A 725 -17.33 25.29 -15.54
CA THR A 725 -17.00 23.85 -15.56
C THR A 725 -17.48 23.14 -14.29
N GLU A 726 -17.27 23.71 -13.10
CA GLU A 726 -17.81 23.17 -11.84
C GLU A 726 -19.35 23.16 -11.83
N GLU A 727 -20.02 24.17 -12.39
CA GLU A 727 -21.49 24.21 -12.50
C GLU A 727 -22.06 23.17 -13.49
N GLN A 728 -21.27 22.68 -14.46
CA GLN A 728 -21.68 21.61 -15.37
C GLN A 728 -21.51 20.20 -14.75
N LYS A 729 -20.52 19.96 -13.89
CA LYS A 729 -20.30 18.64 -13.24
C LYS A 729 -21.56 18.03 -12.60
N PRO A 730 -22.35 18.73 -11.76
CA PRO A 730 -23.56 18.16 -11.15
C PRO A 730 -24.74 18.03 -12.13
N LYS A 731 -24.66 18.62 -13.33
CA LYS A 731 -25.63 18.36 -14.42
C LYS A 731 -25.24 17.07 -15.13
N LEU A 732 -23.97 16.89 -15.47
CA LEU A 732 -23.42 15.65 -16.02
C LEU A 732 -23.71 14.45 -15.11
N GLU A 733 -23.45 14.58 -13.80
CA GLU A 733 -23.71 13.51 -12.82
C GLU A 733 -25.22 13.16 -12.69
N ARG A 734 -26.12 14.11 -12.93
CA ARG A 734 -27.57 13.83 -12.99
C ARG A 734 -27.94 13.06 -14.26
N VAL A 735 -27.38 13.46 -15.41
CA VAL A 735 -27.62 12.78 -16.69
C VAL A 735 -27.04 11.36 -16.68
N THR A 736 -25.82 11.14 -16.20
CA THR A 736 -25.24 9.78 -16.12
C THR A 736 -26.05 8.87 -15.19
N LYS A 737 -26.55 9.40 -14.06
CA LYS A 737 -27.49 8.68 -13.17
C LYS A 737 -28.85 8.38 -13.84
N GLN A 738 -29.31 9.21 -14.79
CA GLN A 738 -30.52 8.93 -15.58
C GLN A 738 -30.25 7.89 -16.67
N CYS A 739 -29.17 8.01 -17.44
CA CYS A 739 -28.77 6.99 -18.42
C CYS A 739 -28.60 5.62 -17.76
N ALA A 740 -27.96 5.55 -16.59
CA ALA A 740 -27.81 4.31 -15.83
C ALA A 740 -29.13 3.73 -15.26
N LYS A 741 -30.21 4.52 -15.16
CA LYS A 741 -31.56 4.01 -14.87
C LYS A 741 -32.22 3.45 -16.12
N LEU A 742 -32.20 4.20 -17.23
CA LEU A 742 -32.74 3.77 -18.52
C LEU A 742 -32.06 2.48 -19.02
N THR A 743 -30.75 2.36 -18.84
CA THR A 743 -29.97 1.12 -19.09
C THR A 743 -30.55 -0.07 -18.31
N LYS A 744 -30.89 0.12 -17.01
CA LYS A 744 -31.49 -0.93 -16.19
C LYS A 744 -32.92 -1.27 -16.63
N GLU A 745 -33.70 -0.27 -17.02
CA GLU A 745 -35.06 -0.46 -17.55
C GLU A 745 -35.04 -1.23 -18.88
N ILE A 746 -34.09 -0.94 -19.78
CA ILE A 746 -33.88 -1.69 -21.04
C ILE A 746 -33.54 -3.16 -20.75
N ARG A 747 -32.61 -3.44 -19.81
CA ARG A 747 -32.25 -4.82 -19.43
C ARG A 747 -33.41 -5.58 -18.78
N LEU A 748 -34.22 -4.90 -17.96
CA LEU A 748 -35.42 -5.47 -17.34
C LEU A 748 -36.51 -5.80 -18.38
N LEU A 749 -36.74 -4.93 -19.36
CA LEU A 749 -37.72 -5.15 -20.43
C LEU A 749 -37.32 -6.26 -21.43
N LYS A 750 -36.05 -6.70 -21.41
CA LYS A 750 -35.49 -7.70 -22.32
C LYS A 750 -35.11 -9.02 -21.63
N ASP A 751 -35.29 -9.13 -20.31
CA ASP A 751 -34.89 -10.28 -19.47
C ASP A 751 -33.43 -10.76 -19.67
N THR A 752 -32.54 -9.84 -20.07
CA THR A 752 -31.11 -10.12 -20.32
C THR A 752 -30.22 -9.63 -19.19
N LYS A 753 -29.32 -10.50 -18.71
CA LYS A 753 -28.29 -10.13 -17.71
C LYS A 753 -27.05 -9.45 -18.31
N GLY A 754 -26.84 -9.55 -19.62
CA GLY A 754 -25.75 -8.91 -20.35
C GLY A 754 -26.16 -7.55 -20.96
N GLU A 755 -25.23 -6.91 -21.68
CA GLU A 755 -25.55 -5.71 -22.47
C GLU A 755 -26.43 -6.07 -23.67
N SER A 756 -27.46 -5.28 -23.95
CA SER A 756 -28.34 -5.51 -25.10
C SER A 756 -27.77 -4.87 -26.38
N LEU A 757 -28.24 -5.31 -27.55
CA LEU A 757 -27.82 -4.73 -28.83
C LEU A 757 -28.24 -3.24 -28.94
N GLU A 758 -29.35 -2.85 -28.31
CA GLU A 758 -29.80 -1.47 -28.23
C GLU A 758 -28.86 -0.60 -27.38
N GLU A 759 -28.30 -1.14 -26.28
CA GLU A 759 -27.26 -0.42 -25.52
C GLU A 759 -25.98 -0.24 -26.32
N GLN A 760 -25.63 -1.21 -27.17
CA GLN A 760 -24.47 -1.09 -28.07
C GLN A 760 -24.70 -0.04 -29.17
N ASP A 761 -25.90 0.03 -29.79
CA ASP A 761 -26.21 1.11 -30.75
C ASP A 761 -26.23 2.49 -30.08
N ILE A 762 -26.78 2.60 -28.86
CA ILE A 762 -26.77 3.85 -28.08
C ILE A 762 -25.32 4.30 -27.83
N LYS A 763 -24.46 3.44 -27.28
CA LYS A 763 -23.04 3.76 -27.05
C LYS A 763 -22.31 4.12 -28.35
N LEU A 764 -22.57 3.42 -29.44
CA LEU A 764 -21.96 3.69 -30.75
C LEU A 764 -22.41 5.04 -31.32
N ARG A 765 -23.68 5.40 -31.13
CA ARG A 765 -24.25 6.70 -31.53
C ARG A 765 -23.73 7.84 -30.68
N GLU A 766 -23.62 7.65 -29.36
CA GLU A 766 -22.98 8.58 -28.43
C GLU A 766 -21.51 8.81 -28.81
N LEU A 767 -20.75 7.74 -29.09
CA LEU A 767 -19.36 7.84 -29.55
C LEU A 767 -19.23 8.57 -30.89
N LYS A 768 -20.14 8.35 -31.85
CA LYS A 768 -20.15 9.08 -33.13
C LYS A 768 -20.48 10.57 -32.93
N GLN A 769 -21.42 10.90 -32.05
CA GLN A 769 -21.73 12.29 -31.71
C GLN A 769 -20.58 12.97 -30.97
N PHE A 770 -19.93 12.27 -30.04
CA PHE A 770 -18.79 12.78 -29.28
C PHE A 770 -17.60 13.10 -30.19
N HIS A 771 -17.23 12.19 -31.10
CA HIS A 771 -16.21 12.48 -32.12
C HIS A 771 -16.60 13.68 -32.99
N LYS A 772 -17.83 13.76 -33.47
CA LYS A 772 -18.30 14.90 -34.28
C LYS A 772 -18.19 16.25 -33.54
N VAL A 773 -18.49 16.28 -32.25
CA VAL A 773 -18.33 17.49 -31.42
C VAL A 773 -16.85 17.84 -31.22
N ILE A 774 -15.99 16.85 -31.01
CA ILE A 774 -14.52 17.06 -30.96
C ILE A 774 -14.00 17.60 -32.28
N ASP A 775 -14.42 17.04 -33.41
CA ASP A 775 -14.02 17.49 -34.75
C ASP A 775 -14.49 18.94 -35.00
N GLU A 776 -15.71 19.28 -34.62
CA GLU A 776 -16.24 20.66 -34.68
C GLU A 776 -15.44 21.63 -33.79
N MET A 777 -15.05 21.21 -32.57
CA MET A 777 -14.18 22.01 -31.69
C MET A 777 -12.75 22.16 -32.21
N LEU A 778 -12.15 21.11 -32.77
CA LEU A 778 -10.82 21.14 -33.38
C LEU A 778 -10.79 22.08 -34.59
N VAL A 779 -11.80 22.01 -35.46
CA VAL A 779 -11.95 22.94 -36.59
C VAL A 779 -12.05 24.38 -36.08
N GLY A 780 -12.87 24.67 -35.07
CA GLY A 780 -12.97 26.02 -34.48
C GLY A 780 -11.64 26.54 -33.92
N ILE A 781 -10.91 25.72 -33.15
CA ILE A 781 -9.59 26.09 -32.60
C ILE A 781 -8.56 26.33 -33.73
N MET A 782 -8.63 25.54 -34.81
CA MET A 782 -7.79 25.69 -36.00
C MET A 782 -8.13 26.92 -36.86
N GLU A 783 -9.37 27.40 -36.83
CA GLU A 783 -9.80 28.65 -37.48
C GLU A 783 -9.40 29.88 -36.65
N GLU A 784 -9.50 29.81 -35.32
CA GLU A 784 -9.11 30.90 -34.43
C GLU A 784 -7.59 31.07 -34.27
N ASN A 785 -6.81 30.00 -34.37
CA ASN A 785 -5.37 30.01 -34.06
C ASN A 785 -4.51 29.33 -35.15
N ALA A 786 -4.00 30.13 -36.09
CA ALA A 786 -3.22 29.64 -37.24
C ALA A 786 -1.94 28.87 -36.85
N GLU A 787 -1.27 29.23 -35.74
CA GLU A 787 -0.08 28.53 -35.24
C GLU A 787 -0.42 27.11 -34.73
N ILE A 788 -1.53 26.99 -34.00
CA ILE A 788 -2.02 25.71 -33.46
C ILE A 788 -2.41 24.76 -34.61
N ARG A 789 -2.96 25.31 -35.71
CA ARG A 789 -3.28 24.54 -36.93
C ARG A 789 -2.06 23.82 -37.50
N ILE A 790 -0.90 24.49 -37.57
CA ILE A 790 0.35 23.91 -38.09
C ILE A 790 0.87 22.81 -37.15
N ILE A 791 0.80 23.05 -35.84
CA ILE A 791 1.22 22.10 -34.80
C ILE A 791 0.35 20.83 -34.84
N LEU A 792 -0.98 20.99 -34.84
CA LEU A 792 -1.92 19.86 -34.93
C LEU A 792 -1.76 19.10 -36.25
N GLN A 793 -1.65 19.80 -37.39
CA GLN A 793 -1.41 19.17 -38.68
C GLN A 793 -0.13 18.31 -38.67
N THR A 794 0.94 18.77 -38.01
CA THR A 794 2.19 18.01 -37.86
C THR A 794 1.99 16.74 -37.03
N TYR A 795 1.29 16.82 -35.88
CA TYR A 795 1.04 15.65 -35.03
C TYR A 795 0.08 14.62 -35.64
N PHE A 796 -0.97 15.08 -36.34
CA PHE A 796 -1.89 14.19 -37.07
C PHE A 796 -1.16 13.46 -38.20
N GLN A 797 -0.32 14.17 -38.96
CA GLN A 797 0.48 13.59 -40.04
C GLN A 797 1.54 12.60 -39.52
N GLN A 798 2.17 12.86 -38.37
CA GLN A 798 3.05 11.89 -37.69
C GLN A 798 2.31 10.63 -37.22
N SER A 799 1.02 10.76 -36.88
CA SER A 799 0.17 9.66 -36.40
C SER A 799 -0.53 8.89 -37.53
N GLY A 800 -0.36 9.30 -38.79
CA GLY A 800 -1.03 8.70 -39.94
C GLY A 800 -2.55 8.94 -39.98
N LEU A 801 -3.03 10.01 -39.34
CA LEU A 801 -4.44 10.38 -39.29
C LEU A 801 -4.69 11.66 -40.10
N ASP A 802 -5.75 11.67 -40.90
CA ASP A 802 -6.18 12.86 -41.63
C ASP A 802 -6.78 13.91 -40.68
N LEU A 803 -6.47 15.18 -40.92
CA LEU A 803 -6.92 16.29 -40.08
C LEU A 803 -8.42 16.55 -40.31
N PRO A 804 -9.26 16.65 -39.25
CA PRO A 804 -10.70 16.84 -39.40
C PRO A 804 -11.03 18.05 -40.28
N THR A 805 -11.67 17.80 -41.42
CA THR A 805 -12.10 18.84 -42.35
C THR A 805 -13.60 19.05 -42.16
N ALA A 806 -14.06 20.31 -42.10
CA ALA A 806 -15.45 20.63 -41.82
C ALA A 806 -16.43 19.86 -42.73
N SER A 807 -17.14 18.90 -42.14
CA SER A 807 -18.12 18.08 -42.86
C SER A 807 -19.27 18.96 -43.35
N THR A 808 -19.19 19.38 -44.62
CA THR A 808 -20.27 20.09 -45.30
C THR A 808 -21.56 19.29 -45.15
N LYS A 809 -22.64 19.96 -44.74
CA LYS A 809 -23.92 19.31 -44.40
C LYS A 809 -24.41 18.43 -45.55
N GLY A 810 -24.38 17.11 -45.34
CA GLY A 810 -24.81 16.12 -46.32
C GLY A 810 -26.31 16.21 -46.60
N SER A 811 -26.68 16.90 -47.67
CA SER A 811 -28.00 16.78 -48.27
C SER A 811 -28.19 15.35 -48.80
N HIS A 812 -29.25 14.67 -48.37
CA HIS A 812 -29.71 13.47 -49.05
C HIS A 812 -30.41 13.88 -50.36
N GLN A 813 -29.81 13.57 -51.50
CA GLN A 813 -30.59 13.23 -52.70
C GLN A 813 -29.81 12.36 -53.68
N SER A 814 -30.51 11.39 -54.25
CA SER A 814 -29.98 10.32 -55.08
C SER A 814 -29.97 10.67 -56.58
N SER A 815 -28.94 10.16 -57.26
CA SER A 815 -28.91 9.78 -58.68
C SER A 815 -29.94 10.42 -59.65
N ARG A 816 -29.46 11.34 -60.50
CA ARG A 816 -29.74 11.32 -61.96
C ARG A 816 -28.86 12.31 -62.74
N TYR A 817 -28.04 11.76 -63.65
CA TYR A 817 -27.55 12.41 -64.87
C TYR A 817 -28.38 11.86 -66.06
N PRO A 818 -28.28 12.42 -67.29
CA PRO A 818 -27.96 13.79 -67.70
C PRO A 818 -29.18 14.42 -68.47
N SER A 819 -29.23 15.68 -68.89
CA SER A 819 -28.45 16.30 -69.98
C SER A 819 -29.19 17.55 -70.52
N HIS A 820 -28.48 18.49 -71.15
CA HIS A 820 -29.00 19.61 -72.00
C HIS A 820 -29.87 20.68 -71.27
N THR A 821 -29.90 21.99 -71.58
CA THR A 821 -29.20 22.86 -72.57
C THR A 821 -29.28 24.34 -72.11
N SER A 822 -28.37 25.21 -72.60
CA SER A 822 -28.46 26.70 -72.74
C SER A 822 -29.53 27.49 -71.94
N LEU A 823 -29.17 28.43 -71.03
CA LEU A 823 -28.75 29.86 -71.26
C LEU A 823 -29.84 30.78 -71.89
N PRO A 824 -29.91 32.12 -71.64
CA PRO A 824 -29.26 32.98 -70.61
C PRO A 824 -30.15 34.16 -70.04
N SER A 825 -29.53 35.05 -69.23
CA SER A 825 -29.81 36.52 -69.09
C SER A 825 -31.06 37.04 -68.33
N ALA A 826 -31.07 38.23 -67.70
CA ALA A 826 -30.00 39.16 -67.24
C ALA A 826 -30.51 40.32 -66.34
N ARG A 827 -29.70 40.72 -65.33
CA ARG A 827 -29.52 42.06 -64.67
C ARG A 827 -28.93 41.80 -63.26
N SER A 828 -28.05 42.59 -62.65
CA SER A 828 -27.21 43.76 -63.01
C SER A 828 -26.09 43.84 -61.95
N SER A 829 -24.93 44.52 -62.07
CA SER A 829 -24.42 45.45 -63.08
C SER A 829 -22.94 45.09 -63.46
N ARG A 830 -22.03 46.05 -63.71
CA ARG A 830 -20.65 45.77 -64.18
C ARG A 830 -19.64 46.93 -63.99
N ARG A 831 -18.51 46.64 -63.32
CA ARG A 831 -17.12 47.18 -63.46
C ARG A 831 -16.84 48.69 -63.40
N THR A 832 -15.71 49.05 -62.77
CA THR A 832 -14.46 49.41 -63.51
C THR A 832 -13.19 49.24 -62.66
N SER A 833 -12.06 49.04 -63.33
CA SER A 833 -10.68 48.89 -62.80
C SER A 833 -10.00 50.26 -62.59
N THR A 834 -8.78 50.47 -62.05
CA THR A 834 -7.44 49.87 -62.31
C THR A 834 -6.43 50.41 -61.24
N PRO A 835 -5.13 50.01 -61.18
CA PRO A 835 -4.26 50.16 -59.98
C PRO A 835 -3.04 51.14 -60.10
N THR A 836 -2.15 51.08 -59.08
CA THR A 836 -0.66 51.32 -59.03
C THR A 836 -0.06 52.65 -58.48
N SER A 837 1.10 52.47 -57.81
CA SER A 837 2.29 53.35 -57.63
C SER A 837 2.38 54.51 -56.60
N GLN A 838 3.27 54.31 -55.61
CA GLN A 838 4.49 55.08 -55.23
C GLN A 838 4.52 56.61 -54.91
N THR A 839 5.35 56.91 -53.89
CA THR A 839 6.27 58.06 -53.65
C THR A 839 5.86 59.38 -52.93
N SER A 840 6.76 59.73 -51.98
CA SER A 840 7.29 61.06 -51.58
C SER A 840 6.46 62.14 -50.84
N VAL A 841 6.84 62.34 -49.56
CA VAL A 841 7.25 63.60 -48.88
C VAL A 841 6.49 64.91 -49.16
N LYS A 842 5.89 65.50 -48.10
CA LYS A 842 6.07 66.92 -47.77
C LYS A 842 5.82 67.26 -46.29
N VAL A 843 6.55 68.27 -45.81
CA VAL A 843 6.54 68.86 -44.45
C VAL A 843 5.85 70.22 -44.50
N LEU A 844 5.23 70.65 -43.38
CA LEU A 844 5.06 72.02 -42.81
C LEU A 844 3.95 71.93 -41.72
N GLU A 845 4.22 72.22 -40.44
CA GLU A 845 4.05 73.55 -39.76
C GLU A 845 2.58 74.02 -39.65
N LEU A 846 2.06 74.63 -38.57
CA LEU A 846 2.64 75.15 -37.31
C LEU A 846 1.52 75.40 -36.25
N ASN A 847 1.94 75.76 -35.00
CA ASN A 847 1.23 76.55 -33.95
C ASN A 847 0.79 75.88 -32.62
N PHE A 848 1.52 76.25 -31.55
CA PHE A 848 1.02 76.50 -30.18
C PHE A 848 0.30 77.87 -30.12
N PRO A 849 -0.59 78.18 -29.15
CA PRO A 849 -0.24 78.62 -27.78
C PRO A 849 -1.03 77.85 -26.67
N ALA A 850 -0.57 77.59 -25.44
CA ALA A 850 0.05 78.40 -24.36
C ALA A 850 -0.94 78.83 -23.23
N SER A 851 -0.69 78.28 -22.03
CA SER A 851 -0.77 78.90 -20.68
C SER A 851 -1.92 79.85 -20.25
N SER A 852 -2.67 79.43 -19.21
CA SER A 852 -3.11 80.21 -18.02
C SER A 852 -3.92 79.29 -17.08
N SER A 853 -3.56 79.00 -15.81
CA SER A 853 -3.76 79.83 -14.60
C SER A 853 -5.23 80.33 -14.43
N LEU A 854 -5.91 80.30 -13.27
CA LEU A 854 -5.51 80.16 -11.86
C LEU A 854 -6.81 80.07 -10.97
N VAL A 855 -6.70 79.67 -9.68
CA VAL A 855 -7.72 79.85 -8.60
C VAL A 855 -9.04 79.04 -8.72
N GLY A 856 -9.61 78.45 -7.65
CA GLY A 856 -9.17 78.38 -6.26
C GLY A 856 -10.06 77.53 -5.33
N SER A 857 -9.63 77.39 -4.08
CA SER A 857 -10.35 76.79 -2.94
C SER A 857 -11.19 77.87 -2.20
N PRO A 858 -11.80 77.63 -1.01
CA PRO A 858 -12.20 76.37 -0.35
C PRO A 858 -13.65 76.39 0.20
N SER A 859 -14.19 75.24 0.66
CA SER A 859 -15.06 75.20 1.88
C SER A 859 -15.26 73.79 2.44
N ARG A 860 -15.60 73.74 3.73
CA ARG A 860 -15.83 72.61 4.66
C ARG A 860 -16.94 73.10 5.64
N PRO A 861 -17.40 72.37 6.68
CA PRO A 861 -17.73 70.96 6.90
C PRO A 861 -19.24 70.73 7.28
N ALA A 862 -19.68 69.48 7.44
CA ALA A 862 -20.77 68.94 8.32
C ALA A 862 -21.35 67.63 7.73
N SER A 863 -22.01 66.69 8.43
CA SER A 863 -22.05 66.26 9.85
C SER A 863 -22.87 64.95 9.95
N ALA A 864 -22.46 63.97 10.77
CA ALA A 864 -23.25 62.83 11.33
C ALA A 864 -22.28 61.82 11.99
N SER A 865 -22.27 61.55 13.30
CA SER A 865 -23.24 60.78 14.12
C SER A 865 -23.45 59.33 13.61
N SER A 866 -22.90 58.29 14.25
CA SER A 866 -23.51 57.53 15.38
C SER A 866 -24.95 57.05 15.08
N SER A 867 -25.38 55.81 15.32
CA SER A 867 -24.84 54.76 16.21
C SER A 867 -25.47 53.37 15.92
N SER A 868 -24.79 52.35 16.45
CA SER A 868 -25.22 50.98 16.80
C SER A 868 -26.70 50.55 16.80
N SER A 869 -26.86 49.27 16.47
CA SER A 869 -27.71 48.25 17.13
C SER A 869 -29.24 48.33 17.05
N ASN A 870 -29.85 47.20 16.66
CA ASN A 870 -31.05 46.71 17.34
C ASN A 870 -31.15 45.17 17.27
N GLY A 871 -30.88 44.51 18.40
CA GLY A 871 -31.27 43.13 18.64
C GLY A 871 -32.24 43.10 19.83
N LYS A 872 -33.37 42.42 19.70
CA LYS A 872 -34.36 42.27 20.78
C LYS A 872 -34.80 40.82 20.95
N SER A 873 -34.47 40.24 22.10
CA SER A 873 -35.12 39.02 22.61
C SER A 873 -35.40 39.12 24.11
N LYS A 874 -36.65 39.51 24.41
CA LYS A 874 -37.49 39.08 25.55
C LYS A 874 -36.93 38.99 26.99
N LYS A 875 -37.63 39.78 27.83
CA LYS A 875 -38.34 39.39 29.09
C LYS A 875 -37.59 39.29 30.43
N SER A 876 -38.06 40.15 31.35
CA SER A 876 -38.43 39.89 32.78
C SER A 876 -37.34 39.42 33.77
N SER A 877 -37.33 39.82 35.05
CA SER A 877 -38.39 40.41 35.89
C SER A 877 -37.83 41.13 37.12
N LYS A 878 -38.60 42.12 37.60
CA LYS A 878 -38.49 42.85 38.89
C LYS A 878 -37.25 43.72 39.09
#